data_AF-A0A9P4TNK0-F1
#
_entry.id   AF-A0A9P4TNK0-F1
#
_cell.length_a   1.000
_cell.length_b   1.000
_cell.length_c   1.000
_cell.angle_alpha   90.00
_cell.angle_beta   90.00
_cell.angle_gamma   90.00
#
_symmetry.space_group_name_H-M   'P 1'
#
loop_
_entity.id
_entity.type
_entity.pdbx_description
1 polymer ?
#
loop_
_entity_poly.entity_id
_entity_poly.type
_entity_poly.pdbx_seq_one_letter_code
_entity_poly.pdbx_strand_id
1 'polypeptide(L)'
;MRSIPGSQRAERTNAIITLNPNALAIADTLDEQLSAGNATGSLFCVPVLLKDNYDTVDMPTTGASLALAGSRPTEDAPSVAALKNAGAVILGKANLHELALEGISVSSLGGQTINPYDATRTPGGSSGGTGAAVASSFCVFGTGTDTVNSLRSPASANSLCSIRPTRGLITRTGIIPISYTHDTIGPIARSIKDVATALTVMASAGFDDKDNATALVPSSNQGVDYTSSLTTVELKGLRIGVLNGFFDRTVSAEVTPVNAAMDSLMSRLEAQDVSLVPIDEDIYNATAIQAALDVQRYEYRELMDEYLQRSSLAGEHPSTLNELYSRKAVNGSRGEFVVLPSQYEYVNTALVSSTSNNTYVERQNGIRNLTLALQNTFARNNLDAIIYPEQKNLVVKIGSPSQSGRNGILAALTGVPVVTVPAGFSEPSDDAPIGVPIGMEILGRPWEEQKLLGIGYAIEQLMKIRRPPTWAKEVVEVPHYDSVPVVKPDNVANTSVSSGVAILTSMGLTPLFMSTSSLLNTTTKPKGRRMQWILLFVHIPLIISFILIIAGGIDPDSRDGPTYAATEATKAGITLYIVCFLILIWATAVISARLYLADSQEVKILTTVVLSLPFFVVDIVYMTCFAFESWVDKTSEMKFNVISGNVTIQLCMQVIMEYIVVGLYLLLGLELPSKAARLREQIEEVKDMSAEQIQETILWKLHEAISRVVAALIMPALKFSHWMLGKILRSGQQT
;
A
#
# COMPACT_ATOMS: atom_id res chain seq x y z
N MET A 1 -11.54 -21.58 -4.00
CA MET A 1 -11.94 -22.94 -3.58
C MET A 1 -11.26 -23.24 -2.27
N ARG A 2 -11.98 -23.30 -1.15
CA ARG A 2 -11.40 -23.81 0.10
C ARG A 2 -11.10 -25.29 -0.05
N SER A 3 -10.00 -25.69 0.57
CA SER A 3 -9.46 -27.04 0.57
C SER A 3 -10.47 -28.08 1.02
N ILE A 4 -10.43 -29.23 0.35
CA ILE A 4 -10.89 -30.49 0.90
C ILE A 4 -10.10 -30.71 2.20
N PRO A 5 -10.74 -31.02 3.34
CA PRO A 5 -10.02 -31.32 4.58
C PRO A 5 -8.98 -32.42 4.32
N GLY A 6 -7.70 -32.11 4.48
CA GLY A 6 -6.58 -33.02 4.22
C GLY A 6 -5.70 -32.71 3.00
N SER A 7 -6.06 -31.76 2.13
CA SER A 7 -5.15 -31.28 1.07
C SER A 7 -4.37 -30.05 1.54
N GLN A 8 -3.03 -30.13 1.60
CA GLN A 8 -2.10 -29.00 1.78
C GLN A 8 -2.07 -28.03 0.58
N ARG A 9 -3.20 -27.79 -0.10
CA ARG A 9 -3.27 -26.74 -1.13
C ARG A 9 -3.62 -25.42 -0.43
N ALA A 10 -2.58 -24.72 0.03
CA ALA A 10 -2.67 -23.35 0.51
C ALA A 10 -3.47 -22.48 -0.49
N GLU A 11 -4.22 -21.50 0.01
CA GLU A 11 -4.96 -20.56 -0.83
C GLU A 11 -4.00 -19.82 -1.77
N ARG A 12 -3.96 -20.21 -3.06
CA ARG A 12 -2.91 -19.76 -3.99
C ARG A 12 -3.07 -18.31 -4.44
N THR A 13 -4.29 -17.76 -4.43
CA THR A 13 -4.56 -16.39 -4.93
C THR A 13 -5.60 -15.59 -4.16
N ASN A 14 -6.59 -16.24 -3.54
CA ASN A 14 -7.71 -15.55 -2.88
C ASN A 14 -8.39 -14.47 -3.78
N ALA A 15 -8.55 -14.80 -5.06
CA ALA A 15 -8.96 -13.85 -6.10
C ALA A 15 -10.47 -13.61 -6.23
N ILE A 16 -11.30 -14.50 -5.68
CA ILE A 16 -12.77 -14.49 -5.84
C ILE A 16 -13.41 -14.25 -4.48
N ILE A 17 -14.24 -13.22 -4.37
CA ILE A 17 -14.91 -12.83 -3.12
C ILE A 17 -16.36 -13.35 -3.04
N THR A 18 -17.02 -13.56 -4.17
CA THR A 18 -18.38 -14.11 -4.24
C THR A 18 -18.54 -14.93 -5.51
N LEU A 19 -19.24 -16.06 -5.45
CA LEU A 19 -19.65 -16.83 -6.63
C LEU A 19 -21.12 -16.58 -6.93
N ASN A 20 -21.48 -16.55 -8.21
CA ASN A 20 -22.86 -16.45 -8.64
C ASN A 20 -23.57 -17.77 -8.35
N PRO A 21 -24.58 -17.81 -7.45
CA PRO A 21 -25.27 -19.05 -7.11
C PRO A 21 -25.98 -19.69 -8.30
N ASN A 22 -26.29 -18.90 -9.33
CA ASN A 22 -27.02 -19.34 -10.52
C ASN A 22 -26.10 -19.74 -11.69
N ALA A 23 -24.77 -19.64 -11.55
CA ALA A 23 -23.83 -19.84 -12.67
C ALA A 23 -24.00 -21.19 -13.38
N LEU A 24 -24.21 -22.28 -12.63
CA LEU A 24 -24.42 -23.62 -13.21
C LEU A 24 -25.76 -23.70 -13.98
N ALA A 25 -26.86 -23.24 -13.37
CA ALA A 25 -28.17 -23.23 -14.04
C ALA A 25 -28.19 -22.35 -15.30
N ILE A 26 -27.47 -21.23 -15.28
CA ILE A 26 -27.29 -20.37 -16.46
C ILE A 26 -26.50 -21.12 -17.54
N ALA A 27 -25.42 -21.80 -17.18
CA ALA A 27 -24.62 -22.60 -18.12
C ALA A 27 -25.46 -23.73 -18.74
N ASP A 28 -26.21 -24.48 -17.93
CA ASP A 28 -27.11 -25.55 -18.41
C ASP A 28 -28.13 -25.00 -19.42
N THR A 29 -28.71 -23.83 -19.14
CA THR A 29 -29.66 -23.16 -20.04
C THR A 29 -29.01 -22.78 -21.38
N LEU A 30 -27.76 -22.32 -21.35
CA LEU A 30 -27.02 -21.99 -22.58
C LEU A 30 -26.61 -23.26 -23.36
N ASP A 31 -26.28 -24.35 -22.67
CA ASP A 31 -26.01 -25.65 -23.32
C ASP A 31 -27.27 -26.22 -23.98
N GLU A 32 -28.44 -26.06 -23.36
CA GLU A 32 -29.73 -26.38 -23.99
C GLU A 32 -29.96 -25.54 -25.26
N GLN A 33 -29.72 -24.23 -25.21
CA GLN A 33 -29.81 -23.36 -26.39
C GLN A 33 -28.83 -23.76 -27.49
N LEU A 34 -27.60 -24.13 -27.12
CA LEU A 34 -26.60 -24.64 -28.06
C LEU A 34 -27.08 -25.92 -28.73
N SER A 35 -27.63 -26.86 -27.97
CA SER A 35 -28.17 -28.13 -28.47
C SER A 35 -29.37 -27.94 -29.42
N ALA A 36 -30.16 -26.88 -29.18
CA ALA A 36 -31.29 -26.48 -30.03
C ALA A 36 -30.86 -25.66 -31.27
N GLY A 37 -29.56 -25.40 -31.45
CA GLY A 37 -29.03 -24.59 -32.56
C GLY A 37 -29.27 -23.09 -32.43
N ASN A 38 -29.54 -22.60 -31.21
CA ASN A 38 -29.83 -21.20 -30.90
C ASN A 38 -28.70 -20.51 -30.13
N ALA A 39 -27.45 -20.71 -30.57
CA ALA A 39 -26.29 -20.02 -29.98
C ALA A 39 -26.15 -18.61 -30.56
N THR A 40 -26.52 -17.59 -29.78
CA THR A 40 -26.51 -16.17 -30.21
C THR A 40 -25.71 -15.30 -29.24
N GLY A 41 -24.91 -14.38 -29.79
CA GLY A 41 -24.13 -13.42 -29.00
C GLY A 41 -22.63 -13.66 -29.06
N SER A 42 -21.85 -12.59 -29.00
CA SER A 42 -20.38 -12.63 -29.13
C SER A 42 -19.67 -13.26 -27.94
N LEU A 43 -20.36 -13.43 -26.81
CA LEU A 43 -19.84 -14.01 -25.57
C LEU A 43 -20.62 -15.26 -25.14
N PHE A 44 -21.35 -15.90 -26.05
CA PHE A 44 -22.15 -17.09 -25.74
C PHE A 44 -21.30 -18.18 -25.05
N CYS A 45 -21.73 -18.61 -23.86
CA CYS A 45 -21.03 -19.55 -22.96
C CYS A 45 -19.65 -19.09 -22.46
N VAL A 46 -19.27 -17.81 -22.62
CA VAL A 46 -17.96 -17.32 -22.17
C VAL A 46 -17.99 -17.02 -20.66
N PRO A 47 -17.17 -17.70 -19.82
CA PRO A 47 -17.15 -17.46 -18.39
C PRO A 47 -16.35 -16.20 -18.03
N VAL A 48 -16.95 -15.29 -17.27
CA VAL A 48 -16.40 -13.99 -16.90
C VAL A 48 -16.49 -13.75 -15.40
N LEU A 49 -15.58 -12.94 -14.87
CA LEU A 49 -15.66 -12.43 -13.49
C LEU A 49 -15.83 -10.90 -13.50
N LEU A 50 -16.65 -10.40 -12.59
CA LEU A 50 -16.81 -8.96 -12.40
C LEU A 50 -15.96 -8.51 -11.21
N LYS A 51 -15.32 -7.34 -11.26
CA LYS A 51 -14.79 -6.74 -10.01
C LYS A 51 -15.96 -6.48 -9.05
N ASP A 52 -15.75 -6.67 -7.74
CA ASP A 52 -16.82 -6.55 -6.73
C ASP A 52 -17.31 -5.11 -6.43
N ASN A 53 -17.02 -4.18 -7.34
CA ASN A 53 -17.63 -2.85 -7.38
C ASN A 53 -18.60 -2.66 -8.55
N TYR A 54 -18.98 -3.74 -9.25
CA TYR A 54 -20.00 -3.73 -10.31
C TYR A 54 -21.33 -4.23 -9.78
N ASP A 55 -22.41 -3.49 -10.03
CA ASP A 55 -23.76 -3.89 -9.65
C ASP A 55 -24.30 -5.08 -10.42
N THR A 56 -24.91 -5.96 -9.65
CA THR A 56 -25.56 -7.17 -10.11
C THR A 56 -26.81 -7.42 -9.29
N VAL A 57 -27.91 -7.84 -9.92
CA VAL A 57 -29.15 -8.22 -9.21
C VAL A 57 -29.02 -9.55 -8.45
N ASP A 58 -28.13 -10.43 -8.91
CA ASP A 58 -28.00 -11.81 -8.46
C ASP A 58 -26.92 -12.02 -7.39
N MET A 59 -26.10 -11.00 -7.13
CA MET A 59 -25.02 -11.03 -6.14
C MET A 59 -24.84 -9.68 -5.43
N PRO A 60 -24.29 -9.66 -4.20
CA PRO A 60 -23.85 -8.42 -3.58
C PRO A 60 -22.87 -7.59 -4.44
N THR A 61 -22.83 -6.30 -4.16
CA THR A 61 -21.74 -5.39 -4.56
C THR A 61 -21.23 -4.69 -3.32
N THR A 62 -20.05 -5.11 -2.86
CA THR A 62 -19.56 -4.70 -1.53
C THR A 62 -18.36 -3.77 -1.59
N GLY A 63 -17.75 -3.59 -2.77
CA GLY A 63 -16.45 -2.91 -2.85
C GLY A 63 -15.38 -3.59 -1.98
N ALA A 64 -15.58 -4.89 -1.71
CA ALA A 64 -14.84 -5.70 -0.74
C ALA A 64 -14.81 -5.17 0.71
N SER A 65 -15.75 -4.30 1.09
CA SER A 65 -15.87 -3.78 2.46
C SER A 65 -16.90 -4.57 3.28
N LEU A 66 -16.55 -4.93 4.51
CA LEU A 66 -17.50 -5.55 5.45
C LEU A 66 -18.72 -4.65 5.71
N ALA A 67 -18.53 -3.32 5.73
CA ALA A 67 -19.61 -2.35 5.89
C ALA A 67 -20.66 -2.41 4.77
N LEU A 68 -20.31 -2.99 3.62
CA LEU A 68 -21.19 -3.16 2.46
C LEU A 68 -21.50 -4.64 2.19
N ALA A 69 -21.21 -5.57 3.12
CA ALA A 69 -21.50 -7.00 2.94
C ALA A 69 -23.01 -7.27 2.73
N GLY A 70 -23.87 -6.41 3.29
CA GLY A 70 -25.32 -6.46 3.14
C GLY A 70 -25.87 -5.72 1.91
N SER A 71 -25.04 -5.01 1.14
CA SER A 71 -25.42 -4.25 -0.05
C SER A 71 -25.97 -5.16 -1.16
N ARG A 72 -27.18 -4.88 -1.64
CA ARG A 72 -27.90 -5.64 -2.67
C ARG A 72 -28.48 -4.69 -3.72
N PRO A 73 -27.77 -4.47 -4.84
CA PRO A 73 -28.33 -3.75 -5.97
C PRO A 73 -29.58 -4.44 -6.53
N THR A 74 -30.53 -3.65 -7.00
CA THR A 74 -31.80 -4.13 -7.59
C THR A 74 -31.82 -4.05 -9.11
N GLU A 75 -30.78 -3.45 -9.70
CA GLU A 75 -30.53 -3.40 -11.15
C GLU A 75 -29.08 -3.82 -11.44
N ASP A 76 -28.85 -4.44 -12.60
CA ASP A 76 -27.50 -4.69 -13.09
C ASP A 76 -26.91 -3.36 -13.59
N ALA A 77 -25.60 -3.16 -13.41
CA ALA A 77 -24.91 -2.08 -14.11
C ALA A 77 -25.12 -2.25 -15.64
N PRO A 78 -25.25 -1.18 -16.44
CA PRO A 78 -25.53 -1.33 -17.88
C PRO A 78 -24.48 -2.17 -18.63
N SER A 79 -23.21 -2.07 -18.22
CA SER A 79 -22.14 -2.92 -18.77
C SER A 79 -22.29 -4.40 -18.39
N VAL A 80 -22.84 -4.71 -17.21
CA VAL A 80 -23.17 -6.08 -16.79
C VAL A 80 -24.35 -6.62 -17.58
N ALA A 81 -25.40 -5.82 -17.76
CA ALA A 81 -26.54 -6.18 -18.59
C ALA A 81 -26.10 -6.47 -20.04
N ALA A 82 -25.20 -5.64 -20.61
CA ALA A 82 -24.63 -5.87 -21.94
C ALA A 82 -23.86 -7.21 -22.03
N LEU A 83 -23.07 -7.55 -21.01
CA LEU A 83 -22.37 -8.84 -20.93
C LEU A 83 -23.35 -10.02 -20.88
N LYS A 84 -24.38 -9.96 -20.02
CA LYS A 84 -25.42 -11.00 -19.92
C LYS A 84 -26.17 -11.16 -21.26
N ASN A 85 -26.56 -10.06 -21.89
CA ASN A 85 -27.24 -10.06 -23.19
C ASN A 85 -26.38 -10.61 -24.34
N ALA A 86 -25.05 -10.49 -24.24
CA ALA A 86 -24.13 -11.09 -25.19
C ALA A 86 -23.88 -12.60 -24.96
N GLY A 87 -24.53 -13.20 -23.95
CA GLY A 87 -24.45 -14.62 -23.62
C GLY A 87 -23.33 -15.01 -22.65
N ALA A 88 -22.71 -14.03 -21.97
CA ALA A 88 -21.64 -14.31 -21.01
C ALA A 88 -22.16 -14.99 -19.74
N VAL A 89 -21.41 -15.96 -19.22
CA VAL A 89 -21.68 -16.60 -17.93
C VAL A 89 -20.89 -15.87 -16.85
N ILE A 90 -21.56 -15.03 -16.07
CA ILE A 90 -20.92 -14.35 -14.93
C ILE A 90 -20.74 -15.35 -13.79
N LEU A 91 -19.50 -15.79 -13.56
CA LEU A 91 -19.15 -16.78 -12.54
C LEU A 91 -19.25 -16.22 -11.12
N GLY A 92 -19.09 -14.92 -10.94
CA GLY A 92 -18.96 -14.32 -9.63
C GLY A 92 -18.34 -12.93 -9.63
N LYS A 93 -17.96 -12.50 -8.42
CA LYS A 93 -17.26 -11.25 -8.13
C LYS A 93 -15.82 -11.54 -7.70
N ALA A 94 -14.87 -10.84 -8.31
CA ALA A 94 -13.46 -10.86 -7.99
C ALA A 94 -13.15 -9.88 -6.86
N ASN A 95 -12.24 -10.27 -5.96
CA ASN A 95 -11.77 -9.40 -4.88
C ASN A 95 -11.04 -8.17 -5.45
N LEU A 96 -10.96 -7.11 -4.66
CA LEU A 96 -10.30 -5.86 -5.02
C LEU A 96 -9.60 -5.27 -3.80
N HIS A 97 -8.77 -4.25 -4.03
CA HIS A 97 -8.43 -3.36 -2.93
C HIS A 97 -9.70 -2.66 -2.46
N GLU A 98 -9.96 -2.69 -1.16
CA GLU A 98 -11.19 -2.18 -0.58
C GLU A 98 -11.54 -0.77 -1.09
N LEU A 99 -12.77 -0.64 -1.58
CA LEU A 99 -13.33 0.60 -2.14
C LEU A 99 -12.47 1.25 -3.23
N ALA A 100 -11.62 0.45 -3.87
CA ALA A 100 -10.69 0.84 -4.92
C ALA A 100 -9.61 1.88 -4.53
N LEU A 101 -9.34 2.07 -3.24
CA LEU A 101 -8.51 3.19 -2.75
C LEU A 101 -6.97 3.00 -2.81
N GLU A 102 -6.46 1.81 -3.16
CA GLU A 102 -5.02 1.57 -3.29
C GLU A 102 -4.69 0.39 -4.25
N GLY A 103 -3.42 0.22 -4.58
CA GLY A 103 -2.90 -0.73 -5.56
C GLY A 103 -2.38 -2.07 -5.02
N ILE A 104 -2.75 -2.49 -3.79
CA ILE A 104 -2.19 -3.71 -3.14
C ILE A 104 -3.19 -4.85 -2.93
N SER A 105 -4.46 -4.63 -3.29
CA SER A 105 -5.56 -5.63 -3.29
C SER A 105 -5.72 -6.44 -2.00
N VAL A 106 -5.92 -5.71 -0.91
CA VAL A 106 -6.34 -6.22 0.41
C VAL A 106 -7.67 -5.59 0.77
N SER A 107 -8.55 -6.36 1.41
CA SER A 107 -9.88 -5.91 1.79
C SER A 107 -10.38 -6.58 3.08
N SER A 108 -11.32 -5.93 3.77
CA SER A 108 -11.83 -6.41 5.06
C SER A 108 -12.77 -7.58 4.88
N LEU A 109 -13.55 -7.60 3.79
CA LEU A 109 -14.42 -8.71 3.46
C LEU A 109 -13.68 -9.82 2.71
N GLY A 110 -12.78 -9.48 1.79
CA GLY A 110 -12.15 -10.45 0.88
C GLY A 110 -10.76 -10.91 1.31
N GLY A 111 -10.12 -10.27 2.28
CA GLY A 111 -8.74 -10.55 2.69
C GLY A 111 -7.70 -10.11 1.65
N GLN A 112 -6.47 -10.61 1.79
CA GLN A 112 -5.36 -10.32 0.88
C GLN A 112 -5.45 -11.19 -0.38
N THR A 113 -5.49 -10.57 -1.57
CA THR A 113 -5.28 -11.29 -2.83
C THR A 113 -3.78 -11.48 -3.06
N ILE A 114 -3.37 -12.64 -3.56
CA ILE A 114 -1.96 -13.02 -3.76
C ILE A 114 -1.63 -13.06 -5.25
N ASN A 115 -0.44 -12.57 -5.63
CA ASN A 115 0.04 -12.64 -7.00
C ASN A 115 0.35 -14.10 -7.39
N PRO A 116 -0.20 -14.61 -8.51
CA PRO A 116 -0.01 -16.00 -8.90
C PRO A 116 1.41 -16.32 -9.40
N TYR A 117 2.23 -15.30 -9.73
CA TYR A 117 3.62 -15.46 -10.19
C TYR A 117 4.65 -15.40 -9.06
N ASP A 118 4.32 -14.71 -7.96
CA ASP A 118 5.17 -14.54 -6.78
C ASP A 118 4.26 -14.44 -5.53
N ALA A 119 4.22 -15.49 -4.73
CA ALA A 119 3.33 -15.57 -3.57
C ALA A 119 3.68 -14.56 -2.46
N THR A 120 4.85 -13.91 -2.53
CA THR A 120 5.26 -12.84 -1.60
C THR A 120 4.82 -11.45 -2.05
N ARG A 121 4.23 -11.33 -3.25
CA ARG A 121 3.83 -10.06 -3.86
C ARG A 121 2.33 -9.88 -4.01
N THR A 122 1.94 -8.61 -4.06
CA THR A 122 0.57 -8.22 -4.37
C THR A 122 0.31 -8.43 -5.88
N PRO A 123 -0.95 -8.67 -6.29
CA PRO A 123 -1.32 -8.79 -7.69
C PRO A 123 -1.49 -7.41 -8.36
N GLY A 124 -0.93 -6.34 -7.80
CA GLY A 124 -1.28 -4.96 -8.14
C GLY A 124 -2.71 -4.62 -7.69
N GLY A 125 -3.26 -3.51 -8.16
CA GLY A 125 -4.61 -3.11 -7.74
C GLY A 125 -5.11 -1.81 -8.36
N SER A 126 -6.36 -1.44 -8.09
CA SER A 126 -7.27 -2.11 -7.16
C SER A 126 -7.97 -3.36 -7.73
N SER A 127 -7.96 -3.62 -9.04
CA SER A 127 -8.60 -4.81 -9.64
C SER A 127 -7.74 -6.08 -9.55
N GLY A 128 -7.03 -6.27 -8.44
CA GLY A 128 -6.04 -7.35 -8.29
C GLY A 128 -6.64 -8.76 -8.28
N GLY A 129 -7.84 -8.95 -7.70
CA GLY A 129 -8.56 -10.23 -7.80
C GLY A 129 -8.88 -10.59 -9.25
N THR A 130 -9.33 -9.62 -10.06
CA THR A 130 -9.54 -9.84 -11.50
C THR A 130 -8.24 -10.28 -12.17
N GLY A 131 -7.14 -9.55 -11.94
CA GLY A 131 -5.83 -9.89 -12.51
C GLY A 131 -5.35 -11.29 -12.11
N ALA A 132 -5.39 -11.62 -10.82
CA ALA A 132 -4.99 -12.92 -10.32
C ALA A 132 -5.86 -14.06 -10.86
N ALA A 133 -7.19 -13.86 -10.94
CA ALA A 133 -8.13 -14.86 -11.46
C ALA A 133 -7.92 -15.14 -12.95
N VAL A 134 -7.78 -14.10 -13.78
CA VAL A 134 -7.57 -14.25 -15.23
C VAL A 134 -6.21 -14.88 -15.54
N ALA A 135 -5.16 -14.49 -14.82
CA ALA A 135 -3.84 -15.07 -14.98
C ALA A 135 -3.79 -16.55 -14.57
N SER A 136 -4.58 -16.93 -13.57
CA SER A 136 -4.76 -18.30 -13.09
C SER A 136 -5.79 -19.12 -13.87
N SER A 137 -6.35 -18.57 -14.95
CA SER A 137 -7.35 -19.21 -15.82
C SER A 137 -8.66 -19.60 -15.13
N PHE A 138 -9.08 -18.85 -14.09
CA PHE A 138 -10.39 -19.05 -13.45
C PHE A 138 -11.56 -18.52 -14.30
N CYS A 139 -11.29 -17.63 -15.25
CA CYS A 139 -12.25 -17.09 -16.22
C CYS A 139 -11.53 -16.75 -17.54
N VAL A 140 -12.27 -16.44 -18.61
CA VAL A 140 -11.70 -16.02 -19.90
C VAL A 140 -11.15 -14.60 -19.81
N PHE A 141 -11.98 -13.69 -19.32
CA PHE A 141 -11.61 -12.32 -18.95
C PHE A 141 -12.40 -11.92 -17.71
N GLY A 142 -12.01 -10.80 -17.11
CA GLY A 142 -12.85 -10.17 -16.10
C GLY A 142 -12.85 -8.65 -16.22
N THR A 143 -13.73 -8.01 -15.46
CA THR A 143 -13.86 -6.56 -15.47
C THR A 143 -12.99 -5.92 -14.40
N GLY A 144 -12.61 -4.67 -14.63
CA GLY A 144 -11.96 -3.84 -13.63
C GLY A 144 -12.44 -2.40 -13.74
N THR A 145 -11.98 -1.57 -12.82
CA THR A 145 -12.18 -0.12 -12.86
C THR A 145 -10.84 0.57 -12.72
N ASP A 146 -10.67 1.76 -13.28
CA ASP A 146 -9.44 2.53 -13.26
C ASP A 146 -9.70 3.97 -12.88
N THR A 147 -9.29 4.33 -11.68
CA THR A 147 -9.20 5.72 -11.22
C THR A 147 -7.82 6.26 -11.53
N VAL A 148 -6.75 5.60 -11.07
CA VAL A 148 -5.36 6.02 -11.37
C VAL A 148 -4.56 4.97 -12.11
N ASN A 149 -4.61 3.68 -11.72
CA ASN A 149 -3.93 2.56 -12.44
C ASN A 149 -4.77 1.28 -12.43
N SER A 150 -6.00 1.30 -11.93
CA SER A 150 -6.63 0.10 -11.40
C SER A 150 -7.07 -0.95 -12.45
N LEU A 151 -6.99 -0.68 -13.76
CA LEU A 151 -7.05 -1.68 -14.83
C LEU A 151 -5.65 -2.13 -15.28
N ARG A 152 -4.68 -1.23 -15.20
CA ARG A 152 -3.34 -1.35 -15.79
C ARG A 152 -2.34 -2.02 -14.85
N SER A 153 -2.36 -1.67 -13.56
CA SER A 153 -1.51 -2.26 -12.52
C SER A 153 -1.78 -3.75 -12.32
N PRO A 154 -3.04 -4.22 -12.21
CA PRO A 154 -3.31 -5.65 -12.18
C PRO A 154 -2.96 -6.35 -13.49
N ALA A 155 -3.11 -5.70 -14.64
CA ALA A 155 -2.74 -6.31 -15.91
C ALA A 155 -1.21 -6.51 -16.01
N SER A 156 -0.45 -5.48 -15.67
CA SER A 156 1.02 -5.46 -15.59
C SER A 156 1.54 -6.53 -14.62
N ALA A 157 1.08 -6.52 -13.36
CA ALA A 157 1.53 -7.40 -12.29
C ALA A 157 1.20 -8.89 -12.51
N ASN A 158 0.26 -9.21 -13.41
CA ASN A 158 -0.21 -10.58 -13.67
C ASN A 158 0.05 -11.06 -15.11
N SER A 159 0.89 -10.35 -15.88
CA SER A 159 1.21 -10.66 -17.29
C SER A 159 -0.06 -10.79 -18.16
N LEU A 160 -0.90 -9.76 -18.13
CA LEU A 160 -2.18 -9.67 -18.85
C LEU A 160 -2.24 -8.41 -19.71
N CYS A 161 -3.29 -8.33 -20.51
CA CYS A 161 -3.64 -7.18 -21.33
C CYS A 161 -4.88 -6.49 -20.75
N SER A 162 -4.96 -5.18 -20.88
CA SER A 162 -6.17 -4.41 -20.53
C SER A 162 -6.30 -3.15 -21.37
N ILE A 163 -7.48 -2.52 -21.33
CA ILE A 163 -7.69 -1.19 -21.88
C ILE A 163 -8.40 -0.32 -20.84
N ARG A 164 -7.81 0.84 -20.56
CA ARG A 164 -8.48 2.00 -19.99
C ARG A 164 -9.05 2.79 -21.17
N PRO A 165 -10.35 2.76 -21.47
CA PRO A 165 -10.88 3.48 -22.63
C PRO A 165 -10.96 4.98 -22.38
N THR A 166 -11.22 5.76 -23.43
CA THR A 166 -11.53 7.20 -23.29
C THR A 166 -12.66 7.38 -22.28
N ARG A 167 -12.50 8.35 -21.38
CA ARG A 167 -13.50 8.65 -20.35
C ARG A 167 -14.85 8.96 -21.02
N GLY A 168 -15.86 8.14 -20.71
CA GLY A 168 -17.19 8.22 -21.30
C GLY A 168 -17.51 7.17 -22.36
N LEU A 169 -16.54 6.40 -22.87
CA LEU A 169 -16.82 5.34 -23.86
C LEU A 169 -17.74 4.25 -23.30
N ILE A 170 -17.57 3.92 -22.02
CA ILE A 170 -18.41 2.98 -21.29
C ILE A 170 -19.01 3.73 -20.10
N THR A 171 -20.33 3.63 -19.93
CA THR A 171 -21.02 4.19 -18.75
C THR A 171 -20.47 3.60 -17.46
N ARG A 172 -20.40 4.44 -16.43
CA ARG A 172 -19.99 4.10 -15.06
C ARG A 172 -21.18 3.95 -14.12
N THR A 173 -22.41 4.00 -14.64
CA THR A 173 -23.62 3.72 -13.85
C THR A 173 -23.55 2.32 -13.24
N GLY A 174 -23.90 2.23 -11.96
CA GLY A 174 -23.88 0.97 -11.23
C GLY A 174 -22.48 0.49 -10.82
N ILE A 175 -21.52 1.41 -10.72
CA ILE A 175 -20.16 1.15 -10.25
C ILE A 175 -19.93 1.92 -8.94
N ILE A 176 -19.36 1.28 -7.90
CA ILE A 176 -18.94 2.03 -6.69
C ILE A 176 -17.85 3.04 -7.10
N PRO A 177 -18.09 4.35 -6.92
CA PRO A 177 -17.27 5.40 -7.52
C PRO A 177 -16.11 5.86 -6.61
N ILE A 178 -15.13 6.52 -7.23
CA ILE A 178 -14.15 7.39 -6.54
C ILE A 178 -14.20 8.81 -7.09
N SER A 179 -14.20 8.97 -8.41
CA SER A 179 -14.04 10.28 -9.07
C SER A 179 -14.58 10.26 -10.48
N TYR A 180 -15.54 11.14 -10.79
CA TYR A 180 -16.05 11.27 -12.14
C TYR A 180 -15.01 11.86 -13.11
N THR A 181 -14.00 12.56 -12.59
CA THR A 181 -12.85 13.01 -13.39
C THR A 181 -11.94 11.85 -13.76
N HIS A 182 -11.74 10.86 -12.88
CA HIS A 182 -10.73 9.83 -13.10
C HIS A 182 -11.30 8.51 -13.59
N ASP A 183 -12.48 8.14 -13.12
CA ASP A 183 -13.00 6.79 -13.24
C ASP A 183 -13.37 6.45 -14.68
N THR A 184 -12.96 5.25 -15.05
CA THR A 184 -13.44 4.52 -16.21
C THR A 184 -13.45 3.03 -15.89
N ILE A 185 -14.13 2.26 -16.72
CA ILE A 185 -14.24 0.82 -16.58
C ILE A 185 -13.72 0.11 -17.81
N GLY A 186 -13.34 -1.16 -17.67
CA GLY A 186 -12.80 -1.90 -18.80
C GLY A 186 -12.49 -3.36 -18.49
N PRO A 187 -12.11 -4.13 -19.52
CA PRO A 187 -11.75 -5.53 -19.39
C PRO A 187 -10.26 -5.74 -19.10
N ILE A 188 -9.97 -6.84 -18.42
CA ILE A 188 -8.63 -7.41 -18.22
C ILE A 188 -8.67 -8.85 -18.76
N ALA A 189 -7.80 -9.18 -19.71
CA ALA A 189 -7.79 -10.47 -20.37
C ALA A 189 -6.36 -10.96 -20.69
N ARG A 190 -6.25 -12.19 -21.18
CA ARG A 190 -4.94 -12.79 -21.53
C ARG A 190 -4.40 -12.35 -22.89
N SER A 191 -5.26 -11.79 -23.74
CA SER A 191 -4.90 -11.31 -25.06
C SER A 191 -5.61 -10.00 -25.40
N ILE A 192 -5.02 -9.21 -26.30
CA ILE A 192 -5.66 -7.99 -26.83
C ILE A 192 -6.96 -8.31 -27.59
N LYS A 193 -7.04 -9.48 -28.23
CA LYS A 193 -8.27 -9.92 -28.88
C LYS A 193 -9.43 -10.09 -27.90
N ASP A 194 -9.17 -10.70 -26.75
CA ASP A 194 -10.18 -10.86 -25.71
C ASP A 194 -10.56 -9.50 -25.09
N VAL A 195 -9.58 -8.61 -24.88
CA VAL A 195 -9.80 -7.23 -24.44
C VAL A 195 -10.72 -6.49 -25.41
N ALA A 196 -10.46 -6.56 -26.72
CA ALA A 196 -11.26 -5.89 -27.74
C ALA A 196 -12.68 -6.46 -27.85
N THR A 197 -12.83 -7.77 -27.72
CA THR A 197 -14.14 -8.45 -27.72
C THR A 197 -14.97 -7.98 -26.54
N ALA A 198 -14.38 -7.96 -25.33
CA ALA A 198 -15.05 -7.49 -24.13
C ALA A 198 -15.36 -5.98 -24.19
N LEU A 199 -14.44 -5.16 -24.70
CA LEU A 199 -14.67 -3.72 -24.88
C LEU A 199 -15.87 -3.46 -25.79
N THR A 200 -15.97 -4.18 -26.91
CA THR A 200 -17.08 -4.07 -27.86
C THR A 200 -18.43 -4.29 -27.18
N VAL A 201 -18.53 -5.34 -26.35
CA VAL A 201 -19.77 -5.64 -25.61
C VAL A 201 -20.03 -4.62 -24.51
N MET A 202 -19.02 -4.25 -23.73
CA MET A 202 -19.22 -3.28 -22.65
C MET A 202 -19.64 -1.90 -23.19
N ALA A 203 -19.04 -1.45 -24.29
CA ALA A 203 -19.37 -0.17 -24.93
C ALA A 203 -20.74 -0.19 -25.64
N SER A 204 -21.31 -1.37 -25.93
CA SER A 204 -22.63 -1.47 -26.56
C SER A 204 -23.77 -1.02 -25.65
N ALA A 205 -23.52 -0.78 -24.36
CA ALA A 205 -24.45 -0.10 -23.45
C ALA A 205 -24.83 1.30 -23.98
N GLY A 206 -23.91 1.97 -24.69
CA GLY A 206 -24.17 3.23 -25.37
C GLY A 206 -24.35 4.43 -24.44
N PHE A 207 -25.14 5.39 -24.90
CA PHE A 207 -25.47 6.61 -24.15
C PHE A 207 -26.27 6.29 -22.88
N ASP A 208 -25.94 6.97 -21.79
CA ASP A 208 -26.59 6.84 -20.49
C ASP A 208 -26.82 8.23 -19.89
N ASP A 209 -28.07 8.57 -19.59
CA ASP A 209 -28.43 9.88 -19.04
C ASP A 209 -28.01 10.07 -17.58
N LYS A 210 -27.72 8.96 -16.87
CA LYS A 210 -27.13 8.96 -15.52
C LYS A 210 -25.61 9.15 -15.56
N ASP A 211 -24.97 9.02 -16.73
CA ASP A 211 -23.54 9.26 -16.92
C ASP A 211 -23.29 10.23 -18.08
N ASN A 212 -23.22 11.52 -17.75
CA ASN A 212 -23.04 12.60 -18.71
C ASN A 212 -21.77 12.50 -19.58
N ALA A 213 -20.75 11.72 -19.17
CA ALA A 213 -19.54 11.54 -19.95
C ALA A 213 -19.82 10.75 -21.24
N THR A 214 -20.85 9.90 -21.23
CA THR A 214 -21.27 9.12 -22.41
C THR A 214 -21.85 9.99 -23.53
N ALA A 215 -22.31 11.21 -23.20
CA ALA A 215 -22.76 12.18 -24.20
C ALA A 215 -21.62 12.67 -25.11
N LEU A 216 -20.37 12.50 -24.70
CA LEU A 216 -19.19 12.97 -25.43
C LEU A 216 -18.73 12.00 -26.53
N VAL A 217 -19.28 10.78 -26.58
CA VAL A 217 -18.89 9.75 -27.55
C VAL A 217 -19.29 10.20 -28.96
N PRO A 218 -18.32 10.45 -29.88
CA PRO A 218 -18.63 10.84 -31.25
C PRO A 218 -19.45 9.78 -31.98
N SER A 219 -20.30 10.18 -32.93
CA SER A 219 -21.12 9.23 -33.69
C SER A 219 -20.29 8.19 -34.44
N SER A 220 -19.06 8.50 -34.84
CA SER A 220 -18.11 7.56 -35.45
C SER A 220 -17.62 6.45 -34.53
N ASN A 221 -17.81 6.62 -33.21
CA ASN A 221 -17.31 5.74 -32.16
C ASN A 221 -18.45 4.99 -31.44
N GLN A 222 -19.70 5.18 -31.89
CA GLN A 222 -20.86 4.47 -31.35
C GLN A 222 -21.06 3.14 -32.09
N GLY A 223 -21.29 2.05 -31.35
CA GLY A 223 -21.55 0.73 -31.93
C GLY A 223 -20.35 0.12 -32.68
N VAL A 224 -19.13 0.54 -32.33
CA VAL A 224 -17.90 0.06 -32.96
C VAL A 224 -17.55 -1.35 -32.50
N ASP A 225 -17.24 -2.23 -33.46
CA ASP A 225 -16.56 -3.50 -33.20
C ASP A 225 -15.04 -3.26 -33.13
N TYR A 226 -14.48 -3.40 -31.92
CA TYR A 226 -13.05 -3.20 -31.70
C TYR A 226 -12.21 -4.40 -32.13
N THR A 227 -12.83 -5.54 -32.48
CA THR A 227 -12.11 -6.73 -32.97
C THR A 227 -11.78 -6.62 -34.46
N SER A 228 -12.54 -5.84 -35.23
CA SER A 228 -12.45 -5.80 -36.68
C SER A 228 -11.16 -5.15 -37.22
N SER A 229 -10.51 -4.30 -36.41
CA SER A 229 -9.32 -3.53 -36.80
C SER A 229 -8.02 -3.99 -36.14
N LEU A 230 -8.02 -5.12 -35.41
CA LEU A 230 -6.84 -5.54 -34.66
C LEU A 230 -5.63 -5.82 -35.57
N THR A 231 -5.87 -6.33 -36.77
CA THR A 231 -4.82 -6.69 -37.73
C THR A 231 -4.55 -5.61 -38.77
N THR A 232 -5.17 -4.44 -38.67
CA THR A 232 -5.06 -3.39 -39.70
C THR A 232 -3.89 -2.43 -39.47
N VAL A 233 -3.26 -2.48 -38.31
CA VAL A 233 -2.13 -1.61 -37.95
C VAL A 233 -0.82 -2.35 -38.22
N GLU A 234 0.02 -1.76 -39.07
CA GLU A 234 1.41 -2.17 -39.24
C GLU A 234 2.31 -1.36 -38.29
N LEU A 235 3.32 -2.00 -37.68
CA LEU A 235 4.29 -1.29 -36.83
C LEU A 235 5.19 -0.36 -37.64
N LYS A 236 5.47 -0.73 -38.88
CA LYS A 236 6.39 0.00 -39.76
C LYS A 236 5.95 1.45 -39.96
N GLY A 237 6.85 2.39 -39.68
CA GLY A 237 6.62 3.81 -39.88
C GLY A 237 5.80 4.49 -38.77
N LEU A 238 5.34 3.75 -37.75
CA LEU A 238 4.72 4.36 -36.58
C LEU A 238 5.71 5.28 -35.86
N ARG A 239 5.20 6.37 -35.31
CA ARG A 239 5.93 7.33 -34.49
C ARG A 239 5.43 7.25 -33.07
N ILE A 240 6.25 6.69 -32.17
CA ILE A 240 5.87 6.44 -30.78
C ILE A 240 6.69 7.33 -29.85
N GLY A 241 6.02 8.13 -29.03
CA GLY A 241 6.68 8.94 -28.00
C GLY A 241 7.13 8.08 -26.82
N VAL A 242 8.31 8.33 -26.27
CA VAL A 242 8.81 7.67 -25.04
C VAL A 242 8.81 8.69 -23.92
N LEU A 243 7.95 8.49 -22.91
CA LEU A 243 7.76 9.47 -21.83
C LEU A 243 8.82 9.32 -20.74
N ASN A 244 9.97 9.98 -20.89
CA ASN A 244 11.16 9.71 -20.06
C ASN A 244 10.96 10.04 -18.58
N GLY A 245 10.18 11.08 -18.24
CA GLY A 245 9.84 11.42 -16.85
C GLY A 245 9.02 10.35 -16.09
N PHE A 246 8.56 9.32 -16.80
CA PHE A 246 7.81 8.19 -16.27
C PHE A 246 8.69 6.96 -16.05
N PHE A 247 9.99 7.03 -16.34
CA PHE A 247 10.96 6.04 -15.92
C PHE A 247 11.58 6.43 -14.56
N ASP A 248 12.01 5.43 -13.81
CA ASP A 248 13.04 5.59 -12.77
C ASP A 248 14.28 4.88 -13.27
N ARG A 249 15.42 5.57 -13.34
CA ARG A 249 16.70 5.00 -13.82
C ARG A 249 17.66 4.65 -12.67
N THR A 250 17.18 4.71 -11.43
CA THR A 250 17.95 4.31 -10.24
C THR A 250 18.22 2.81 -10.28
N VAL A 251 19.50 2.41 -10.19
CA VAL A 251 19.88 0.99 -10.20
C VAL A 251 19.45 0.34 -8.88
N SER A 252 18.53 -0.61 -8.96
CA SER A 252 18.06 -1.41 -7.81
C SER A 252 17.39 -2.70 -8.29
N ALA A 253 17.23 -3.67 -7.38
CA ALA A 253 16.57 -4.94 -7.68
C ALA A 253 15.12 -4.79 -8.16
N GLU A 254 14.44 -3.70 -7.78
CA GLU A 254 13.03 -3.46 -8.12
C GLU A 254 12.87 -2.58 -9.38
N VAL A 255 13.87 -1.77 -9.74
CA VAL A 255 13.79 -0.80 -10.85
C VAL A 255 14.56 -1.26 -12.08
N THR A 256 15.73 -1.87 -11.91
CA THR A 256 16.57 -2.33 -13.03
C THR A 256 15.85 -3.31 -13.96
N PRO A 257 15.06 -4.30 -13.47
CA PRO A 257 14.35 -5.21 -14.36
C PRO A 257 13.28 -4.53 -15.21
N VAL A 258 12.59 -3.51 -14.68
CA VAL A 258 11.59 -2.74 -15.43
C VAL A 258 12.22 -2.02 -16.60
N ASN A 259 13.36 -1.35 -16.37
CA ASN A 259 14.10 -0.68 -17.43
C ASN A 259 14.60 -1.67 -18.49
N ALA A 260 15.16 -2.81 -18.06
CA ALA A 260 15.64 -3.83 -18.99
C ALA A 260 14.51 -4.37 -19.90
N ALA A 261 13.32 -4.60 -19.34
CA ALA A 261 12.15 -5.03 -20.11
C ALA A 261 11.71 -3.96 -21.13
N MET A 262 11.64 -2.70 -20.71
CA MET A 262 11.29 -1.59 -21.60
C MET A 262 12.33 -1.37 -22.70
N ASP A 263 13.62 -1.39 -22.36
CA ASP A 263 14.71 -1.18 -23.32
C ASP A 263 14.76 -2.32 -24.36
N SER A 264 14.50 -3.58 -23.93
CA SER A 264 14.37 -4.72 -24.84
C SER A 264 13.19 -4.57 -25.80
N LEU A 265 12.04 -4.13 -25.30
CA LEU A 265 10.85 -3.88 -26.11
C LEU A 265 11.09 -2.74 -27.12
N MET A 266 11.63 -1.62 -26.66
CA MET A 266 11.96 -0.47 -27.51
C MET A 266 12.92 -0.86 -28.64
N SER A 267 13.97 -1.62 -28.33
CA SER A 267 14.92 -2.13 -29.34
C SER A 267 14.24 -2.99 -30.42
N ARG A 268 13.22 -3.78 -30.04
CA ARG A 268 12.45 -4.61 -30.99
C ARG A 268 11.48 -3.77 -31.84
N LEU A 269 10.93 -2.70 -31.29
CA LEU A 269 10.10 -1.76 -32.06
C LEU A 269 10.96 -1.04 -33.12
N GLU A 270 12.13 -0.54 -32.75
CA GLU A 270 13.07 0.09 -33.70
C GLU A 270 13.47 -0.87 -34.83
N ALA A 271 13.69 -2.16 -34.50
CA ALA A 271 13.95 -3.20 -35.50
C ALA A 271 12.75 -3.49 -36.43
N GLN A 272 11.57 -2.95 -36.16
CA GLN A 272 10.39 -2.97 -37.03
C GLN A 272 10.15 -1.62 -37.74
N ASP A 273 11.18 -0.77 -37.84
CA ASP A 273 11.09 0.58 -38.42
C ASP A 273 10.10 1.50 -37.69
N VAL A 274 9.90 1.31 -36.38
CA VAL A 274 9.17 2.25 -35.52
C VAL A 274 10.10 3.39 -35.12
N SER A 275 9.68 4.63 -35.28
CA SER A 275 10.42 5.81 -34.83
C SER A 275 10.08 6.10 -33.37
N LEU A 276 11.03 5.87 -32.46
CA LEU A 276 10.91 6.26 -31.06
C LEU A 276 11.32 7.73 -30.88
N VAL A 277 10.45 8.54 -30.30
CA VAL A 277 10.66 9.98 -30.08
C VAL A 277 10.73 10.26 -28.58
N PRO A 278 11.87 10.69 -28.03
CA PRO A 278 11.96 11.01 -26.61
C PRO A 278 11.09 12.23 -26.26
N ILE A 279 10.34 12.13 -25.17
CA ILE A 279 9.45 13.17 -24.63
C ILE A 279 9.96 13.51 -23.23
N ASP A 280 10.66 14.65 -23.14
CA ASP A 280 11.45 15.09 -21.97
C ASP A 280 10.86 16.33 -21.29
N GLU A 281 9.68 16.79 -21.69
CA GLU A 281 9.08 17.99 -21.09
C GLU A 281 8.76 17.78 -19.60
N ASP A 282 9.21 18.71 -18.75
CA ASP A 282 9.09 18.65 -17.27
C ASP A 282 7.65 18.51 -16.77
N ILE A 283 6.67 18.92 -17.58
CA ILE A 283 5.24 18.76 -17.27
C ILE A 283 4.86 17.27 -17.10
N TYR A 284 5.60 16.36 -17.76
CA TYR A 284 5.39 14.93 -17.69
C TYR A 284 6.19 14.27 -16.57
N ASN A 285 5.80 14.58 -15.35
CA ASN A 285 6.28 13.90 -14.15
C ASN A 285 5.09 13.37 -13.34
N ALA A 286 4.93 12.04 -13.30
CA ALA A 286 3.79 11.40 -12.64
C ALA A 286 3.59 11.86 -11.17
N THR A 287 4.68 11.95 -10.40
CA THR A 287 4.61 12.38 -8.99
C THR A 287 4.16 13.83 -8.86
N ALA A 288 4.73 14.73 -9.68
CA ALA A 288 4.36 16.15 -9.67
C ALA A 288 2.92 16.38 -10.13
N ILE A 289 2.49 15.66 -11.19
CA ILE A 289 1.12 15.68 -11.69
C ILE A 289 0.15 15.24 -10.59
N GLN A 290 0.40 14.11 -9.94
CA GLN A 290 -0.45 13.60 -8.85
C GLN A 290 -0.58 14.63 -7.72
N ALA A 291 0.54 15.16 -7.23
CA ALA A 291 0.53 16.12 -6.13
C ALA A 291 -0.26 17.39 -6.47
N ALA A 292 -0.08 17.91 -7.69
CA ALA A 292 -0.63 19.18 -8.13
C ALA A 292 -2.10 19.09 -8.57
N LEU A 293 -2.52 18.00 -9.23
CA LEU A 293 -3.75 17.97 -10.03
C LEU A 293 -4.77 16.93 -9.58
N ASP A 294 -4.46 16.07 -8.61
CA ASP A 294 -5.41 15.06 -8.12
C ASP A 294 -6.69 15.68 -7.54
N VAL A 295 -7.84 15.26 -8.04
CA VAL A 295 -9.15 15.76 -7.58
C VAL A 295 -10.00 14.72 -6.86
N GLN A 296 -9.53 13.48 -6.73
CA GLN A 296 -10.34 12.38 -6.17
C GLN A 296 -10.90 12.72 -4.79
N ARG A 297 -10.09 13.34 -3.92
CA ARG A 297 -10.49 13.75 -2.56
C ARG A 297 -11.67 14.74 -2.53
N TYR A 298 -11.89 15.53 -3.59
CA TYR A 298 -13.00 16.48 -3.63
C TYR A 298 -14.30 15.85 -4.12
N GLU A 299 -14.20 14.80 -4.93
CA GLU A 299 -15.33 14.16 -5.61
C GLU A 299 -15.85 12.94 -4.84
N TYR A 300 -14.97 12.21 -4.14
CA TYR A 300 -15.28 10.89 -3.56
C TYR A 300 -16.48 10.90 -2.60
N ARG A 301 -16.56 11.86 -1.68
CA ARG A 301 -17.68 11.94 -0.73
C ARG A 301 -19.00 12.13 -1.44
N GLU A 302 -19.08 13.11 -2.34
CA GLU A 302 -20.32 13.47 -3.03
C GLU A 302 -20.81 12.30 -3.90
N LEU A 303 -19.90 11.65 -4.63
CA LEU A 303 -20.21 10.47 -5.44
C LEU A 303 -20.60 9.25 -4.62
N MET A 304 -19.91 8.98 -3.51
CA MET A 304 -20.22 7.83 -2.67
C MET A 304 -21.55 8.03 -1.91
N ASP A 305 -21.83 9.25 -1.44
CA ASP A 305 -23.12 9.59 -0.84
C ASP A 305 -24.25 9.37 -1.85
N GLU A 306 -24.08 9.83 -3.10
CA GLU A 306 -25.06 9.61 -4.18
C GLU A 306 -25.26 8.12 -4.48
N TYR A 307 -24.17 7.35 -4.60
CA TYR A 307 -24.22 5.92 -4.84
C TYR A 307 -24.93 5.15 -3.71
N LEU A 308 -24.70 5.52 -2.44
CA LEU A 308 -25.28 4.86 -1.28
C LEU A 308 -26.76 5.21 -1.07
N GLN A 309 -27.22 6.39 -1.54
CA GLN A 309 -28.58 6.88 -1.33
C GLN A 309 -29.54 6.57 -2.48
N ARG A 310 -29.06 5.99 -3.59
CA ARG A 310 -29.90 5.68 -4.74
C ARG A 310 -30.96 4.64 -4.38
N SER A 311 -32.16 4.82 -4.92
CA SER A 311 -33.28 3.91 -4.73
C SER A 311 -33.04 2.48 -5.23
N SER A 312 -32.07 2.29 -6.14
CA SER A 312 -31.72 0.99 -6.68
C SER A 312 -30.73 0.18 -5.82
N LEU A 313 -30.29 0.72 -4.67
CA LEU A 313 -29.48 0.00 -3.69
C LEU A 313 -30.34 -0.41 -2.49
N ALA A 314 -30.43 -1.72 -2.24
CA ALA A 314 -31.17 -2.29 -1.12
C ALA A 314 -30.24 -3.06 -0.16
N GLY A 315 -30.84 -3.64 0.89
CA GLY A 315 -30.12 -4.40 1.92
C GLY A 315 -29.56 -3.51 3.03
N GLU A 316 -28.79 -4.11 3.94
CA GLU A 316 -28.17 -3.37 5.05
C GLU A 316 -26.86 -2.74 4.56
N HIS A 317 -26.78 -1.40 4.59
CA HIS A 317 -25.60 -0.63 4.23
C HIS A 317 -25.65 0.78 4.85
N PRO A 318 -24.50 1.46 5.01
CA PRO A 318 -24.45 2.90 5.33
C PRO A 318 -25.09 3.75 4.23
N SER A 319 -25.62 4.91 4.59
CA SER A 319 -26.25 5.88 3.67
C SER A 319 -25.30 7.00 3.22
N THR A 320 -24.14 7.15 3.85
CA THR A 320 -23.14 8.18 3.50
C THR A 320 -21.72 7.65 3.64
N LEU A 321 -20.75 8.30 2.99
CA LEU A 321 -19.32 8.06 3.18
C LEU A 321 -18.92 8.23 4.66
N ASN A 322 -19.51 9.22 5.33
CA ASN A 322 -19.25 9.47 6.75
C ASN A 322 -19.74 8.30 7.62
N GLU A 323 -20.93 7.75 7.35
CA GLU A 323 -21.42 6.55 8.04
C GLU A 323 -20.54 5.34 7.74
N LEU A 324 -20.13 5.16 6.48
CA LEU A 324 -19.27 4.07 6.04
C LEU A 324 -17.93 4.01 6.79
N TYR A 325 -17.32 5.17 7.08
CA TYR A 325 -16.10 5.27 7.88
C TYR A 325 -16.34 5.56 9.38
N SER A 326 -17.60 5.68 9.81
CA SER A 326 -17.90 5.96 11.20
C SER A 326 -17.60 4.75 12.08
N ARG A 327 -16.85 4.97 13.16
CA ARG A 327 -16.56 3.92 14.17
C ARG A 327 -17.77 3.58 15.05
N LYS A 328 -18.87 4.32 14.93
CA LYS A 328 -20.10 4.09 15.69
C LYS A 328 -21.04 3.24 14.84
N ALA A 329 -21.53 2.14 15.43
CA ALA A 329 -22.54 1.32 14.79
C ALA A 329 -23.79 2.15 14.50
N VAL A 330 -24.05 2.41 13.22
CA VAL A 330 -25.41 2.67 12.74
C VAL A 330 -25.96 1.30 12.41
N ASN A 331 -27.03 0.87 13.08
CA ASN A 331 -27.75 -0.39 12.83
C ASN A 331 -27.01 -1.73 12.97
N GLY A 332 -25.81 -1.77 13.55
CA GLY A 332 -25.10 -3.03 13.85
C GLY A 332 -23.95 -3.34 12.89
N SER A 333 -23.85 -2.66 11.75
CA SER A 333 -22.61 -2.55 10.99
C SER A 333 -21.63 -1.68 11.78
N ARG A 334 -20.62 -2.30 12.39
CA ARG A 334 -19.44 -1.56 12.82
C ARG A 334 -18.75 -1.02 11.56
N GLY A 335 -18.08 0.14 11.64
CA GLY A 335 -17.12 0.58 10.64
C GLY A 335 -15.95 -0.41 10.60
N GLU A 336 -16.17 -1.55 9.95
CA GLU A 336 -15.22 -2.62 9.72
C GLU A 336 -14.68 -2.42 8.30
N PHE A 337 -13.60 -1.66 8.23
CA PHE A 337 -12.85 -1.37 7.01
C PHE A 337 -11.38 -1.70 7.25
N VAL A 338 -10.63 -1.90 6.18
CA VAL A 338 -9.18 -2.13 6.29
C VAL A 338 -8.52 -0.88 6.84
N VAL A 339 -7.81 -1.04 7.96
CA VAL A 339 -7.02 0.03 8.56
C VAL A 339 -5.65 0.10 7.89
N LEU A 340 -5.53 0.91 6.84
CA LEU A 340 -4.25 1.30 6.27
C LEU A 340 -3.91 2.74 6.68
N PRO A 341 -2.83 2.96 7.45
CA PRO A 341 -2.42 4.30 7.86
C PRO A 341 -2.29 5.29 6.69
N SER A 342 -1.82 4.82 5.54
CA SER A 342 -1.69 5.59 4.30
C SER A 342 -3.02 6.11 3.75
N GLN A 343 -4.15 5.46 4.06
CA GLN A 343 -5.48 5.86 3.57
C GLN A 343 -6.18 6.87 4.48
N TYR A 344 -5.76 7.02 5.74
CA TYR A 344 -6.44 7.92 6.67
C TYR A 344 -6.37 9.39 6.24
N GLU A 345 -5.22 9.86 5.75
CA GLU A 345 -5.11 11.25 5.25
C GLU A 345 -6.08 11.47 4.09
N TYR A 346 -6.13 10.54 3.15
CA TYR A 346 -7.00 10.60 1.99
C TYR A 346 -8.48 10.65 2.42
N VAL A 347 -8.92 9.68 3.24
CA VAL A 347 -10.32 9.58 3.69
C VAL A 347 -10.73 10.78 4.53
N ASN A 348 -9.92 11.18 5.51
CA ASN A 348 -10.23 12.34 6.37
C ASN A 348 -10.31 13.64 5.56
N THR A 349 -9.44 13.79 4.56
CA THR A 349 -9.50 14.94 3.66
C THR A 349 -10.75 14.88 2.79
N ALA A 350 -11.09 13.71 2.27
CA ALA A 350 -12.27 13.54 1.43
C ALA A 350 -13.59 13.81 2.17
N LEU A 351 -13.68 13.43 3.45
CA LEU A 351 -14.85 13.68 4.30
C LEU A 351 -15.19 15.16 4.48
N VAL A 352 -14.20 16.05 4.38
CA VAL A 352 -14.39 17.51 4.57
C VAL A 352 -14.18 18.32 3.29
N SER A 353 -13.77 17.68 2.18
CA SER A 353 -13.59 18.32 0.88
C SER A 353 -14.89 18.31 0.07
N SER A 354 -14.97 19.21 -0.90
CA SER A 354 -16.10 19.34 -1.81
C SER A 354 -15.66 19.89 -3.16
N THR A 355 -16.40 19.55 -4.21
CA THR A 355 -16.23 20.17 -5.53
C THR A 355 -16.50 21.69 -5.53
N SER A 356 -17.07 22.24 -4.45
CA SER A 356 -17.24 23.69 -4.25
C SER A 356 -15.98 24.41 -3.75
N ASN A 357 -14.90 23.70 -3.37
CA ASN A 357 -13.66 24.34 -2.93
C ASN A 357 -12.97 25.08 -4.10
N ASN A 358 -12.45 26.30 -3.86
CA ASN A 358 -11.70 27.03 -4.90
C ASN A 358 -10.48 26.24 -5.43
N THR A 359 -9.81 25.49 -4.56
CA THR A 359 -8.68 24.63 -4.93
C THR A 359 -9.08 23.51 -5.91
N TYR A 360 -10.33 23.04 -5.88
CA TYR A 360 -10.84 22.10 -6.87
C TYR A 360 -10.91 22.74 -8.26
N VAL A 361 -11.41 23.98 -8.35
CA VAL A 361 -11.49 24.73 -9.62
C VAL A 361 -10.10 25.00 -10.21
N GLU A 362 -9.12 25.35 -9.36
CA GLU A 362 -7.72 25.53 -9.76
C GLU A 362 -7.11 24.23 -10.30
N ARG A 363 -7.33 23.10 -9.61
CA ARG A 363 -6.88 21.78 -10.09
C ARG A 363 -7.52 21.41 -11.42
N GLN A 364 -8.83 21.63 -11.59
CA GLN A 364 -9.54 21.42 -12.86
C GLN A 364 -8.96 22.28 -14.00
N ASN A 365 -8.58 23.53 -13.73
CA ASN A 365 -7.85 24.36 -14.70
C ASN A 365 -6.49 23.75 -15.06
N GLY A 366 -5.75 23.25 -14.07
CA GLY A 366 -4.49 22.55 -14.30
C GLY A 366 -4.65 21.27 -15.13
N ILE A 367 -5.71 20.50 -14.92
CA ILE A 367 -6.05 19.32 -15.73
C ILE A 367 -6.34 19.71 -17.18
N ARG A 368 -7.09 20.80 -17.41
CA ARG A 368 -7.33 21.33 -18.76
C ARG A 368 -6.02 21.71 -19.46
N ASN A 369 -5.12 22.38 -18.74
CA ASN A 369 -3.81 22.75 -19.26
C ASN A 369 -2.94 21.52 -19.57
N LEU A 370 -2.93 20.52 -18.69
CA LEU A 370 -2.24 19.24 -18.92
C LEU A 370 -2.79 18.51 -20.14
N THR A 371 -4.12 18.49 -20.31
CA THR A 371 -4.79 17.88 -21.46
C THR A 371 -4.38 18.57 -22.76
N LEU A 372 -4.36 19.91 -22.78
CA LEU A 372 -3.91 20.69 -23.93
C LEU A 372 -2.43 20.46 -24.23
N ALA A 373 -1.58 20.38 -23.20
CA ALA A 373 -0.17 20.07 -23.37
C ALA A 373 0.04 18.69 -24.01
N LEU A 374 -0.69 17.67 -23.54
CA LEU A 374 -0.66 16.32 -24.10
C LEU A 374 -1.08 16.30 -25.57
N GLN A 375 -2.19 16.98 -25.92
CA GLN A 375 -2.63 17.12 -27.31
C GLN A 375 -1.58 17.80 -28.18
N ASN A 376 -0.96 18.88 -27.68
CA ASN A 376 0.13 19.56 -28.38
C ASN A 376 1.36 18.66 -28.57
N THR A 377 1.74 17.85 -27.57
CA THR A 377 2.85 16.89 -27.70
C THR A 377 2.58 15.86 -28.79
N PHE A 378 1.36 15.30 -28.85
CA PHE A 378 0.95 14.41 -29.94
C PHE A 378 1.04 15.09 -31.32
N ALA A 379 0.51 16.30 -31.44
CA ALA A 379 0.47 17.02 -32.71
C ALA A 379 1.87 17.45 -33.19
N ARG A 380 2.66 18.07 -32.29
CA ARG A 380 3.96 18.68 -32.60
C ARG A 380 5.02 17.65 -32.99
N ASN A 381 4.93 16.45 -32.43
CA ASN A 381 5.84 15.34 -32.73
C ASN A 381 5.28 14.35 -33.76
N ASN A 382 4.04 14.57 -34.22
CA ASN A 382 3.28 13.68 -35.11
C ASN A 382 3.27 12.23 -34.58
N LEU A 383 2.79 12.05 -33.35
CA LEU A 383 2.79 10.75 -32.67
C LEU A 383 1.51 9.96 -32.95
N ASP A 384 1.68 8.65 -33.08
CA ASP A 384 0.62 7.64 -33.14
C ASP A 384 0.23 7.14 -31.74
N ALA A 385 1.21 7.04 -30.84
CA ALA A 385 1.05 6.63 -29.46
C ALA A 385 2.18 7.17 -28.58
N ILE A 386 2.03 7.09 -27.27
CA ILE A 386 3.09 7.32 -26.28
C ILE A 386 3.24 6.06 -25.44
N ILE A 387 4.48 5.63 -25.17
CA ILE A 387 4.78 4.47 -24.31
C ILE A 387 5.61 4.86 -23.08
N TYR A 388 5.37 4.12 -22.00
CA TYR A 388 6.11 4.19 -20.74
C TYR A 388 5.85 2.92 -19.91
N PRO A 389 6.71 2.56 -18.94
CA PRO A 389 6.43 1.43 -18.06
C PRO A 389 5.18 1.72 -17.23
N GLU A 390 4.35 0.70 -16.98
CA GLU A 390 3.12 0.89 -16.17
C GLU A 390 3.45 1.28 -14.71
N GLN A 391 4.53 0.73 -14.18
CA GLN A 391 5.12 1.11 -12.90
C GLN A 391 6.63 1.31 -13.07
N LYS A 392 7.21 2.25 -12.32
CA LYS A 392 8.65 2.53 -12.28
C LYS A 392 9.47 1.41 -11.62
N ASN A 393 8.82 0.59 -10.80
CA ASN A 393 9.41 -0.54 -10.09
C ASN A 393 8.49 -1.77 -10.19
N LEU A 394 9.01 -2.95 -9.87
CA LEU A 394 8.19 -4.17 -9.79
C LEU A 394 7.04 -4.01 -8.78
N VAL A 395 5.95 -4.75 -9.01
CA VAL A 395 4.79 -4.78 -8.12
C VAL A 395 5.20 -5.11 -6.67
N VAL A 396 4.72 -4.36 -5.69
CA VAL A 396 5.26 -4.44 -4.32
C VAL A 396 4.97 -5.77 -3.61
N LYS A 397 5.78 -6.07 -2.59
CA LYS A 397 5.58 -7.22 -1.69
C LYS A 397 4.34 -7.03 -0.82
N ILE A 398 3.70 -8.15 -0.45
CA ILE A 398 2.61 -8.17 0.54
C ILE A 398 3.12 -7.52 1.84
N GLY A 399 2.28 -6.69 2.46
CA GLY A 399 2.63 -5.91 3.65
C GLY A 399 3.24 -4.54 3.35
N SER A 400 3.47 -4.19 2.08
CA SER A 400 3.83 -2.83 1.70
C SER A 400 2.67 -1.85 1.94
N PRO A 401 2.94 -0.60 2.40
CA PRO A 401 1.89 0.35 2.79
C PRO A 401 1.12 0.94 1.60
N SER A 402 1.70 0.86 0.40
CA SER A 402 1.13 1.37 -0.86
C SER A 402 1.92 0.78 -2.03
N GLN A 403 1.34 0.81 -3.24
CA GLN A 403 2.07 0.50 -4.46
C GLN A 403 2.85 1.74 -4.92
N SER A 404 4.18 1.70 -4.81
CA SER A 404 5.05 2.80 -5.26
C SER A 404 5.23 2.83 -6.79
N GLY A 405 5.71 3.97 -7.31
CA GLY A 405 6.15 4.08 -8.71
C GLY A 405 5.03 4.06 -9.75
N ARG A 406 3.79 4.36 -9.36
CA ARG A 406 2.62 4.32 -10.25
C ARG A 406 2.67 5.46 -11.29
N ASN A 407 2.45 5.12 -12.56
CA ASN A 407 2.50 6.09 -13.66
C ASN A 407 1.13 6.49 -14.24
N GLY A 408 0.03 5.93 -13.77
CA GLY A 408 -1.22 6.00 -14.53
C GLY A 408 -2.00 7.32 -14.42
N ILE A 409 -1.52 8.27 -13.61
CA ILE A 409 -2.21 9.54 -13.31
C ILE A 409 -2.42 10.44 -14.53
N LEU A 410 -1.51 10.42 -15.51
CA LEU A 410 -1.62 11.24 -16.71
C LEU A 410 -2.89 10.91 -17.50
N ALA A 411 -3.08 9.63 -17.83
CA ALA A 411 -4.27 9.18 -18.55
C ALA A 411 -5.55 9.28 -17.71
N ALA A 412 -5.42 9.14 -16.40
CA ALA A 412 -6.52 9.30 -15.47
C ALA A 412 -7.14 10.70 -15.52
N LEU A 413 -6.31 11.74 -15.38
CA LEU A 413 -6.74 13.13 -15.37
C LEU A 413 -7.21 13.59 -16.76
N THR A 414 -6.43 13.28 -17.79
CA THR A 414 -6.70 13.76 -19.17
C THR A 414 -7.83 12.98 -19.85
N GLY A 415 -8.21 11.81 -19.32
CA GLY A 415 -9.31 11.00 -19.85
C GLY A 415 -8.99 10.27 -21.15
N VAL A 416 -7.72 10.23 -21.57
CA VAL A 416 -7.26 9.56 -22.79
C VAL A 416 -7.19 8.03 -22.62
N PRO A 417 -7.30 7.25 -23.71
CA PRO A 417 -7.25 5.80 -23.64
C PRO A 417 -5.82 5.28 -23.48
N VAL A 418 -5.69 4.14 -22.80
CA VAL A 418 -4.43 3.41 -22.62
C VAL A 418 -4.67 1.92 -22.81
N VAL A 419 -3.86 1.28 -23.64
CA VAL A 419 -3.75 -0.17 -23.72
C VAL A 419 -2.53 -0.62 -22.91
N THR A 420 -2.72 -1.59 -22.01
CA THR A 420 -1.64 -2.24 -21.29
C THR A 420 -1.34 -3.60 -21.90
N VAL A 421 -0.05 -3.87 -22.11
CA VAL A 421 0.45 -5.18 -22.59
C VAL A 421 1.65 -5.63 -21.75
N PRO A 422 1.91 -6.95 -21.66
CA PRO A 422 3.13 -7.46 -21.04
C PRO A 422 4.39 -7.00 -21.80
N ALA A 423 5.34 -6.42 -21.07
CA ALA A 423 6.63 -5.96 -21.60
C ALA A 423 7.77 -6.94 -21.30
N GLY A 424 7.70 -7.67 -20.18
CA GLY A 424 8.72 -8.64 -19.82
C GLY A 424 8.49 -9.27 -18.45
N PHE A 425 9.57 -9.81 -17.89
CA PHE A 425 9.63 -10.35 -16.54
C PHE A 425 10.95 -9.94 -15.90
N SER A 426 11.00 -9.89 -14.57
CA SER A 426 12.29 -9.86 -13.87
C SER A 426 13.06 -11.16 -14.09
N GLU A 427 14.31 -11.19 -13.64
CA GLU A 427 15.03 -12.45 -13.51
C GLU A 427 14.26 -13.42 -12.59
N PRO A 428 14.31 -14.73 -12.88
CA PRO A 428 13.76 -15.75 -12.01
C PRO A 428 14.35 -15.71 -10.59
N SER A 429 13.53 -16.03 -9.60
CA SER A 429 13.92 -16.23 -8.20
C SER A 429 13.18 -17.42 -7.59
N ASP A 430 13.53 -17.81 -6.36
CA ASP A 430 12.82 -18.87 -5.63
C ASP A 430 11.34 -18.52 -5.41
N ASP A 431 11.06 -17.25 -5.09
CA ASP A 431 9.69 -16.74 -4.89
C ASP A 431 8.94 -16.58 -6.22
N ALA A 432 9.66 -16.29 -7.31
CA ALA A 432 9.12 -16.07 -8.65
C ALA A 432 9.86 -16.90 -9.72
N PRO A 433 9.57 -18.20 -9.88
CA PRO A 433 10.35 -19.11 -10.73
C PRO A 433 10.41 -18.75 -12.23
N ILE A 434 9.51 -17.89 -12.69
CA ILE A 434 9.49 -17.37 -14.07
C ILE A 434 9.82 -15.87 -14.16
N GLY A 435 10.14 -15.26 -13.02
CA GLY A 435 10.25 -13.82 -12.82
C GLY A 435 8.93 -13.15 -12.44
N VAL A 436 9.02 -11.93 -11.93
CA VAL A 436 7.88 -11.05 -11.64
C VAL A 436 7.43 -10.40 -12.95
N PRO A 437 6.13 -10.46 -13.33
CA PRO A 437 5.63 -9.81 -14.54
C PRO A 437 5.85 -8.30 -14.57
N ILE A 438 6.12 -7.78 -15.76
CA ILE A 438 6.31 -6.35 -16.04
C ILE A 438 5.44 -5.98 -17.24
N GLY A 439 4.60 -4.96 -17.09
CA GLY A 439 3.78 -4.40 -18.17
C GLY A 439 4.20 -2.99 -18.58
N MET A 440 3.72 -2.58 -19.75
CA MET A 440 3.85 -1.21 -20.24
C MET A 440 2.49 -0.65 -20.63
N GLU A 441 2.43 0.69 -20.69
CA GLU A 441 1.28 1.43 -21.18
C GLU A 441 1.54 1.96 -22.59
N ILE A 442 0.52 1.86 -23.43
CA ILE A 442 0.45 2.46 -24.76
C ILE A 442 -0.71 3.46 -24.70
N LEU A 443 -0.37 4.73 -24.52
CA LEU A 443 -1.31 5.84 -24.42
C LEU A 443 -1.65 6.36 -25.83
N GLY A 444 -2.93 6.50 -26.12
CA GLY A 444 -3.44 6.98 -27.40
C GLY A 444 -4.20 8.31 -27.29
N ARG A 445 -4.74 8.77 -28.42
CA ARG A 445 -5.64 9.93 -28.45
C ARG A 445 -7.07 9.51 -28.08
N PRO A 446 -7.89 10.41 -27.52
CA PRO A 446 -9.31 10.15 -27.31
C PRO A 446 -9.98 9.62 -28.57
N TRP A 447 -10.84 8.61 -28.40
CA TRP A 447 -11.65 8.02 -29.47
C TRP A 447 -10.87 7.28 -30.57
N GLU A 448 -9.58 6.99 -30.34
CA GLU A 448 -8.75 6.18 -31.25
C GLU A 448 -8.52 4.76 -30.72
N GLU A 449 -9.41 4.21 -29.88
CA GLU A 449 -9.24 2.88 -29.28
C GLU A 449 -9.03 1.77 -30.32
N GLN A 450 -9.68 1.84 -31.49
CA GLN A 450 -9.45 0.87 -32.59
C GLN A 450 -8.00 0.85 -33.06
N LYS A 451 -7.41 2.03 -33.29
CA LYS A 451 -6.00 2.17 -33.67
C LYS A 451 -5.09 1.73 -32.53
N LEU A 452 -5.39 2.17 -31.30
CA LEU A 452 -4.59 1.87 -30.11
C LEU A 452 -4.56 0.37 -29.80
N LEU A 453 -5.70 -0.32 -29.90
CA LEU A 453 -5.78 -1.77 -29.78
C LEU A 453 -5.06 -2.48 -30.92
N GLY A 454 -5.10 -1.95 -32.15
CA GLY A 454 -4.28 -2.45 -33.25
C GLY A 454 -2.78 -2.35 -32.98
N ILE A 455 -2.30 -1.21 -32.45
CA ILE A 455 -0.90 -1.05 -32.00
C ILE A 455 -0.59 -2.07 -30.90
N GLY A 456 -1.44 -2.16 -29.86
CA GLY A 456 -1.26 -3.12 -28.77
C GLY A 456 -1.22 -4.57 -29.24
N TYR A 457 -2.09 -4.94 -30.19
CA TYR A 457 -2.12 -6.26 -30.79
C TYR A 457 -0.84 -6.55 -31.58
N ALA A 458 -0.39 -5.62 -32.42
CA ALA A 458 0.85 -5.78 -33.18
C ALA A 458 2.07 -5.96 -32.27
N ILE A 459 2.14 -5.21 -31.16
CA ILE A 459 3.20 -5.37 -30.16
C ILE A 459 3.08 -6.70 -29.41
N GLU A 460 1.87 -7.11 -29.02
CA GLU A 460 1.61 -8.43 -28.42
C GLU A 460 2.11 -9.56 -29.34
N GLN A 461 1.82 -9.48 -30.64
CA GLN A 461 2.24 -10.49 -31.63
C GLN A 461 3.75 -10.48 -31.90
N LEU A 462 4.38 -9.30 -31.86
CA LEU A 462 5.84 -9.17 -31.99
C LEU A 462 6.57 -9.78 -30.79
N MET A 463 6.05 -9.54 -29.57
CA MET A 463 6.78 -9.82 -28.34
C MET A 463 6.44 -11.19 -27.73
N LYS A 464 5.16 -11.61 -27.79
CA LYS A 464 4.65 -12.90 -27.24
C LYS A 464 5.15 -13.20 -25.82
N ILE A 465 5.18 -12.18 -24.95
CA ILE A 465 5.79 -12.24 -23.62
C ILE A 465 5.01 -13.13 -22.65
N ARG A 466 3.68 -13.09 -22.70
CA ARG A 466 2.82 -13.71 -21.69
C ARG A 466 3.16 -15.19 -21.52
N ARG A 467 3.37 -15.59 -20.26
CA ARG A 467 3.50 -16.98 -19.82
C ARG A 467 2.56 -17.20 -18.66
N PRO A 468 1.79 -18.30 -18.59
CA PRO A 468 0.93 -18.56 -17.43
C PRO A 468 1.77 -18.89 -16.18
N PRO A 469 1.26 -18.63 -14.96
CA PRO A 469 1.86 -19.10 -13.72
C PRO A 469 2.14 -20.61 -13.76
N THR A 470 3.23 -21.05 -13.13
CA THR A 470 3.70 -22.45 -13.20
C THR A 470 2.63 -23.44 -12.73
N TRP A 471 1.98 -23.14 -11.60
CA TRP A 471 0.96 -23.97 -10.99
C TRP A 471 -0.40 -23.91 -11.70
N ALA A 472 -0.66 -22.86 -12.49
CA ALA A 472 -1.92 -22.73 -13.24
C ALA A 472 -2.01 -23.71 -14.43
N LYS A 473 -0.94 -24.46 -14.70
CA LYS A 473 -0.89 -25.56 -15.68
C LYS A 473 -1.25 -26.92 -15.07
N GLU A 474 -1.40 -27.00 -13.74
CA GLU A 474 -1.76 -28.24 -13.07
C GLU A 474 -3.19 -28.66 -13.45
N VAL A 475 -3.36 -29.93 -13.84
CA VAL A 475 -4.68 -30.52 -14.03
C VAL A 475 -5.21 -30.93 -12.65
N VAL A 476 -6.44 -30.53 -12.36
CA VAL A 476 -7.14 -30.90 -11.13
C VAL A 476 -8.34 -31.75 -11.55
N GLU A 477 -8.60 -32.86 -10.85
CA GLU A 477 -9.84 -33.60 -11.05
C GLU A 477 -11.02 -32.67 -10.76
N VAL A 478 -11.99 -32.63 -11.69
CA VAL A 478 -13.18 -31.79 -11.56
C VAL A 478 -14.22 -32.62 -10.80
N PRO A 479 -14.49 -32.34 -9.52
CA PRO A 479 -15.62 -32.96 -8.87
C PRO A 479 -16.92 -32.46 -9.54
N HIS A 480 -17.91 -33.34 -9.68
CA HIS A 480 -19.24 -32.91 -10.06
C HIS A 480 -19.80 -32.02 -8.94
N TYR A 481 -20.40 -30.89 -9.32
CA TYR A 481 -21.04 -29.96 -8.39
C TYR A 481 -22.54 -29.92 -8.69
N ASP A 482 -23.36 -30.38 -7.73
CA ASP A 482 -24.83 -30.25 -7.82
C ASP A 482 -25.30 -28.81 -7.61
N SER A 483 -24.45 -27.96 -7.01
CA SER A 483 -24.72 -26.56 -6.74
C SER A 483 -23.43 -25.75 -6.67
N VAL A 484 -23.51 -24.44 -6.92
CA VAL A 484 -22.36 -23.54 -6.81
C VAL A 484 -21.94 -23.44 -5.33
N PRO A 485 -20.67 -23.72 -4.98
CA PRO A 485 -20.22 -23.65 -3.60
C PRO A 485 -20.24 -22.22 -3.08
N VAL A 486 -20.59 -22.04 -1.81
CA VAL A 486 -20.49 -20.73 -1.14
C VAL A 486 -19.03 -20.44 -0.82
N VAL A 487 -18.51 -19.33 -1.34
CA VAL A 487 -17.20 -18.80 -0.91
C VAL A 487 -17.39 -18.13 0.44
N LYS A 488 -16.67 -18.61 1.45
CA LYS A 488 -16.46 -17.87 2.69
C LYS A 488 -15.07 -17.26 2.61
N PRO A 489 -14.96 -15.93 2.46
CA PRO A 489 -13.66 -15.26 2.51
C PRO A 489 -12.90 -15.63 3.78
N ASP A 490 -11.59 -15.71 3.69
CA ASP A 490 -10.76 -15.95 4.86
C ASP A 490 -10.66 -14.66 5.70
N ASN A 491 -11.52 -14.56 6.70
CA ASN A 491 -11.53 -13.45 7.66
C ASN A 491 -10.49 -13.64 8.79
N VAL A 492 -9.62 -14.65 8.70
CA VAL A 492 -8.53 -14.78 9.66
C VAL A 492 -7.64 -13.55 9.51
N ALA A 493 -7.61 -12.72 10.55
CA ALA A 493 -6.75 -11.55 10.60
C ALA A 493 -5.33 -12.01 10.26
N ASN A 494 -4.83 -11.58 9.10
CA ASN A 494 -3.45 -11.84 8.71
C ASN A 494 -2.53 -10.89 9.49
N THR A 495 -2.56 -10.99 10.83
CA THR A 495 -1.50 -10.51 11.71
C THR A 495 -0.32 -11.48 11.61
N SER A 496 0.12 -11.79 10.39
CA SER A 496 1.35 -12.54 10.24
C SER A 496 2.50 -11.69 10.77
N VAL A 497 3.46 -12.40 11.34
CA VAL A 497 4.73 -11.92 11.91
C VAL A 497 5.41 -10.88 11.01
N SER A 498 5.19 -10.93 9.70
CA SER A 498 5.76 -10.01 8.71
C SER A 498 5.27 -8.56 8.87
N SER A 499 4.01 -8.30 9.25
CA SER A 499 3.52 -6.93 9.48
C SER A 499 4.10 -6.34 10.76
N GLY A 500 4.18 -7.13 11.83
CA GLY A 500 4.83 -6.73 13.08
C GLY A 500 6.32 -6.47 12.88
N VAL A 501 7.02 -7.38 12.20
CA VAL A 501 8.46 -7.25 11.90
C VAL A 501 8.72 -6.12 10.91
N ALA A 502 7.90 -5.90 9.88
CA ALA A 502 8.07 -4.81 8.92
C ALA A 502 7.91 -3.44 9.57
N ILE A 503 6.89 -3.28 10.43
CA ILE A 503 6.71 -2.07 11.25
C ILE A 503 7.94 -1.88 12.14
N LEU A 504 8.39 -2.92 12.85
CA LEU A 504 9.57 -2.88 13.73
C LEU A 504 10.90 -2.58 13.00
N THR A 505 11.09 -3.06 11.77
CA THR A 505 12.30 -2.78 10.97
C THR A 505 12.28 -1.38 10.32
N SER A 506 11.09 -0.79 10.10
CA SER A 506 10.94 0.57 9.59
C SER A 506 11.13 1.65 10.67
N MET A 507 11.06 1.25 11.95
CA MET A 507 11.22 2.13 13.10
C MET A 507 12.71 2.42 13.40
N GLY A 508 13.25 3.44 12.73
CA GLY A 508 14.00 4.52 13.39
C GLY A 508 15.39 4.30 14.01
N LEU A 509 15.95 3.09 14.11
CA LEU A 509 17.27 2.95 14.77
C LEU A 509 18.47 3.39 13.90
N THR A 510 18.36 3.31 12.58
CA THR A 510 19.48 3.57 11.65
C THR A 510 19.85 5.06 11.51
N PRO A 511 18.90 6.00 11.34
CA PRO A 511 19.22 7.43 11.18
C PRO A 511 19.83 8.03 12.47
N LEU A 512 19.40 7.57 13.65
CA LEU A 512 19.90 8.02 14.94
C LEU A 512 21.29 7.46 15.26
N PHE A 513 21.54 6.20 14.90
CA PHE A 513 22.87 5.57 14.97
C PHE A 513 23.86 6.29 14.05
N MET A 514 23.44 6.65 12.84
CA MET A 514 24.29 7.37 11.88
C MET A 514 24.55 8.81 12.30
N SER A 515 23.56 9.55 12.85
CA SER A 515 23.78 10.93 13.30
C SER A 515 24.68 11.00 14.55
N THR A 516 24.47 10.11 15.52
CA THR A 516 25.25 10.08 16.77
C THR A 516 26.68 9.57 16.52
N SER A 517 26.84 8.52 15.71
CA SER A 517 28.14 7.98 15.32
C SER A 517 28.94 8.93 14.41
N SER A 518 28.27 9.58 13.44
CA SER A 518 28.90 10.56 12.53
C SER A 518 29.42 11.79 13.28
N LEU A 519 28.69 12.27 14.29
CA LEU A 519 29.13 13.41 15.10
C LEU A 519 30.29 13.04 16.03
N LEU A 520 30.26 11.86 16.65
CA LEU A 520 31.31 11.41 17.57
C LEU A 520 32.63 11.08 16.84
N ASN A 521 32.57 10.61 15.59
CA ASN A 521 33.75 10.38 14.75
C ASN A 521 34.54 11.65 14.42
N THR A 522 33.97 12.85 14.62
CA THR A 522 34.68 14.12 14.46
C THR A 522 35.60 14.46 15.64
N THR A 523 35.58 13.68 16.73
CA THR A 523 36.40 13.92 17.92
C THR A 523 37.54 12.90 18.06
N THR A 524 38.76 13.28 17.65
CA THR A 524 39.94 12.40 17.69
C THR A 524 40.63 12.33 19.07
N LYS A 525 40.13 13.05 20.08
CA LYS A 525 40.75 13.16 21.41
C LYS A 525 40.42 11.94 22.30
N PRO A 526 41.32 11.54 23.23
CA PRO A 526 41.15 10.35 24.10
C PRO A 526 39.86 10.33 24.93
N LYS A 527 39.30 11.51 25.26
CA LYS A 527 38.05 11.65 26.02
C LYS A 527 36.80 11.36 25.17
N GLY A 528 36.79 11.73 23.89
CA GLY A 528 35.68 11.43 22.95
C GLY A 528 35.52 9.93 22.72
N ARG A 529 36.64 9.21 22.60
CA ARG A 529 36.65 7.73 22.55
C ARG A 529 36.05 7.09 23.81
N ARG A 530 36.29 7.64 25.01
CA ARG A 530 35.68 7.12 26.25
C ARG A 530 34.17 7.31 26.29
N MET A 531 33.65 8.44 25.78
CA MET A 531 32.20 8.66 25.64
C MET A 531 31.56 7.75 24.60
N GLN A 532 32.25 7.45 23.50
CA GLN A 532 31.81 6.44 22.52
C GLN A 532 31.68 5.05 23.16
N TRP A 533 32.66 4.63 23.97
CA TRP A 533 32.58 3.37 24.72
C TRP A 533 31.42 3.36 25.73
N ILE A 534 31.21 4.45 26.49
CA ILE A 534 30.11 4.55 27.45
C ILE A 534 28.75 4.43 26.74
N LEU A 535 28.57 5.13 25.61
CA LEU A 535 27.34 5.02 24.81
C LEU A 535 27.17 3.59 24.28
N LEU A 536 28.23 2.99 23.72
CA LEU A 536 28.20 1.60 23.23
C LEU A 536 27.83 0.61 24.35
N PHE A 537 28.40 0.77 25.56
CA PHE A 537 28.10 -0.07 26.72
C PHE A 537 26.69 0.11 27.27
N VAL A 538 26.02 1.24 26.99
CA VAL A 538 24.59 1.44 27.30
C VAL A 538 23.69 0.87 26.21
N HIS A 539 24.10 0.95 24.94
CA HIS A 539 23.30 0.50 23.79
C HIS A 539 23.28 -1.02 23.61
N ILE A 540 24.37 -1.73 23.90
CA ILE A 540 24.42 -3.19 23.77
C ILE A 540 23.35 -3.87 24.66
N PRO A 541 23.21 -3.53 25.96
CA PRO A 541 22.12 -4.05 26.79
C PRO A 541 20.71 -3.69 26.30
N LEU A 542 20.52 -2.51 25.70
CA LEU A 542 19.24 -2.10 25.13
C LEU A 542 18.86 -2.93 23.88
N ILE A 543 19.84 -3.22 23.02
CA ILE A 543 19.65 -4.12 21.87
C ILE A 543 19.33 -5.54 22.34
N ILE A 544 20.06 -6.04 23.35
CA ILE A 544 19.80 -7.36 23.95
C ILE A 544 18.39 -7.39 24.56
N SER A 545 18.01 -6.35 25.28
CA SER A 545 16.66 -6.19 25.83
C SER A 545 15.58 -6.23 24.73
N PHE A 546 15.81 -5.52 23.62
CA PHE A 546 14.90 -5.50 22.48
C PHE A 546 14.76 -6.88 21.83
N ILE A 547 15.87 -7.58 21.63
CA ILE A 547 15.89 -8.96 21.11
C ILE A 547 15.10 -9.90 22.03
N LEU A 548 15.25 -9.78 23.36
CA LEU A 548 14.53 -10.62 24.32
C LEU A 548 13.02 -10.33 24.35
N ILE A 549 12.62 -9.07 24.20
CA ILE A 549 11.20 -8.67 24.10
C ILE A 549 10.57 -9.21 22.81
N ILE A 550 11.28 -9.11 21.68
CA ILE A 550 10.83 -9.66 20.40
C ILE A 550 10.76 -11.19 20.43
N ALA A 551 11.80 -11.85 20.95
CA ALA A 551 11.84 -13.32 21.04
C ALA A 551 10.66 -13.86 21.86
N GLY A 552 10.30 -13.20 22.95
CA GLY A 552 9.14 -13.57 23.76
C GLY A 552 7.79 -13.31 23.09
N GLY A 553 7.68 -12.38 22.13
CA GLY A 553 6.46 -12.14 21.35
C GLY A 553 6.30 -13.07 20.13
N ILE A 554 7.34 -13.82 19.78
CA ILE A 554 7.34 -14.82 18.69
C ILE A 554 7.11 -16.24 19.25
N ASP A 555 7.18 -16.42 20.57
CA ASP A 555 6.99 -17.71 21.26
C ASP A 555 5.56 -18.27 21.03
N PRO A 556 5.41 -19.47 20.42
CA PRO A 556 4.12 -20.10 20.14
C PRO A 556 3.27 -20.33 21.40
N ASP A 557 3.90 -20.68 22.54
CA ASP A 557 3.17 -20.96 23.77
C ASP A 557 2.54 -19.70 24.38
N SER A 558 3.02 -18.51 24.00
CA SER A 558 2.38 -17.24 24.37
C SER A 558 1.17 -16.89 23.49
N ARG A 559 1.06 -17.48 22.29
CA ARG A 559 -0.02 -17.21 21.31
C ARG A 559 -1.27 -18.05 21.53
N ASP A 560 -1.11 -19.26 22.05
CA ASP A 560 -2.18 -20.26 22.14
C ASP A 560 -2.71 -20.45 23.58
N GLY A 561 -2.14 -19.75 24.57
CA GLY A 561 -2.58 -19.78 25.96
C GLY A 561 -3.78 -18.85 26.25
N PRO A 562 -4.70 -19.23 27.16
CA PRO A 562 -5.96 -18.50 27.41
C PRO A 562 -5.79 -17.09 28.01
N THR A 563 -4.57 -16.66 28.33
CA THR A 563 -4.27 -15.38 28.97
C THR A 563 -3.12 -14.59 28.36
N TYR A 564 -2.54 -14.98 27.20
CA TYR A 564 -1.46 -14.24 26.51
C TYR A 564 -0.38 -13.68 27.47
N ALA A 565 0.11 -14.48 28.43
CA ALA A 565 0.99 -13.98 29.48
C ALA A 565 2.43 -13.72 28.96
N ALA A 566 3.05 -12.61 29.37
CA ALA A 566 4.44 -12.31 29.04
C ALA A 566 5.39 -13.45 29.47
N THR A 567 6.20 -13.94 28.53
CA THR A 567 7.22 -14.96 28.79
C THR A 567 8.29 -14.43 29.75
N GLU A 568 9.03 -15.33 30.41
CA GLU A 568 10.16 -14.94 31.27
C GLU A 568 11.24 -14.16 30.49
N ALA A 569 11.39 -14.42 29.19
CA ALA A 569 12.25 -13.64 28.30
C ALA A 569 11.75 -12.20 28.12
N THR A 570 10.44 -12.00 27.94
CA THR A 570 9.82 -10.68 27.87
C THR A 570 9.99 -9.92 29.20
N LYS A 571 9.78 -10.58 30.34
CA LYS A 571 9.97 -9.97 31.67
C LYS A 571 11.43 -9.59 31.93
N ALA A 572 12.37 -10.45 31.54
CA ALA A 572 13.81 -10.19 31.65
C ALA A 572 14.24 -9.02 30.74
N GLY A 573 13.71 -8.96 29.52
CA GLY A 573 13.90 -7.82 28.62
C GLY A 573 13.40 -6.52 29.23
N ILE A 574 12.14 -6.46 29.69
CA ILE A 574 11.55 -5.27 30.33
C ILE A 574 12.35 -4.84 31.59
N THR A 575 12.88 -5.79 32.36
CA THR A 575 13.69 -5.48 33.54
C THR A 575 15.03 -4.86 33.16
N LEU A 576 15.73 -5.45 32.18
CA LEU A 576 16.99 -4.93 31.65
C LEU A 576 16.79 -3.52 31.04
N TYR A 577 15.66 -3.33 30.39
CA TYR A 577 15.20 -2.08 29.82
C TYR A 577 15.05 -0.96 30.87
N ILE A 578 14.33 -1.21 31.98
CA ILE A 578 14.16 -0.23 33.07
C ILE A 578 15.51 0.17 33.68
N VAL A 579 16.44 -0.78 33.82
CA VAL A 579 17.79 -0.51 34.34
C VAL A 579 18.56 0.41 33.39
N CYS A 580 18.52 0.15 32.08
CA CYS A 580 19.15 1.02 31.07
C CYS A 580 18.55 2.42 31.05
N PHE A 581 17.24 2.55 31.20
CA PHE A 581 16.54 3.83 31.28
C PHE A 581 16.99 4.67 32.48
N LEU A 582 17.11 4.06 33.66
CA LEU A 582 17.61 4.74 34.86
C LEU A 582 19.08 5.18 34.73
N ILE A 583 19.92 4.36 34.08
CA ILE A 583 21.31 4.71 33.75
C ILE A 583 21.36 5.92 32.81
N LEU A 584 20.45 5.97 31.84
CA LEU A 584 20.39 7.03 30.84
C LEU A 584 19.94 8.36 31.45
N ILE A 585 18.93 8.35 32.32
CA ILE A 585 18.52 9.53 33.10
C ILE A 585 19.69 10.01 33.97
N TRP A 586 20.38 9.10 34.65
CA TRP A 586 21.54 9.46 35.47
C TRP A 586 22.67 10.07 34.63
N ALA A 587 23.02 9.45 33.51
CA ALA A 587 24.04 9.96 32.60
C ALA A 587 23.66 11.35 32.07
N THR A 588 22.40 11.57 31.70
CA THR A 588 21.88 12.86 31.24
C THR A 588 21.96 13.92 32.34
N ALA A 589 21.60 13.58 33.58
CA ALA A 589 21.70 14.47 34.72
C ALA A 589 23.17 14.85 35.04
N VAL A 590 24.09 13.88 34.97
CA VAL A 590 25.54 14.10 35.16
C VAL A 590 26.10 14.99 34.05
N ILE A 591 25.68 14.76 32.81
CA ILE A 591 26.09 15.50 31.62
C ILE A 591 25.60 16.95 31.69
N SER A 592 24.33 17.18 32.01
CA SER A 592 23.76 18.52 32.23
C SER A 592 24.41 19.24 33.41
N ALA A 593 24.77 18.51 34.47
CA ALA A 593 25.53 19.04 35.60
C ALA A 593 27.03 19.25 35.31
N ARG A 594 27.51 19.03 34.09
CA ARG A 594 28.89 19.35 33.68
C ARG A 594 28.97 20.25 32.45
N LEU A 595 27.81 20.62 31.88
CA LEU A 595 27.67 21.45 30.69
C LEU A 595 28.31 22.85 30.86
N TYR A 596 28.38 23.36 32.09
CA TYR A 596 29.01 24.64 32.43
C TYR A 596 30.55 24.61 32.44
N LEU A 597 31.18 23.43 32.35
CA LEU A 597 32.64 23.24 32.24
C LEU A 597 33.09 22.87 30.83
N ALA A 598 32.14 22.72 29.89
CA ALA A 598 32.37 22.20 28.55
C ALA A 598 32.73 23.31 27.54
N ASP A 599 33.63 23.01 26.60
CA ASP A 599 33.95 23.94 25.52
C ASP A 599 32.84 24.04 24.45
N SER A 600 32.96 24.96 23.49
CA SER A 600 31.89 25.24 22.51
C SER A 600 31.61 24.08 21.55
N GLN A 601 32.56 23.16 21.33
CA GLN A 601 32.28 21.92 20.59
C GLN A 601 31.62 20.88 21.51
N GLU A 602 32.10 20.75 22.73
CA GLU A 602 31.53 19.84 23.73
C GLU A 602 30.07 20.19 24.06
N VAL A 603 29.73 21.47 24.16
CA VAL A 603 28.34 21.95 24.35
C VAL A 603 27.46 21.59 23.16
N LYS A 604 27.95 21.70 21.91
CA LYS A 604 27.18 21.29 20.72
C LYS A 604 26.91 19.78 20.71
N ILE A 605 27.91 18.98 21.06
CA ILE A 605 27.77 17.52 21.15
C ILE A 605 26.81 17.15 22.29
N LEU A 606 27.00 17.71 23.48
CA LEU A 606 26.15 17.47 24.65
C LEU A 606 24.70 17.88 24.38
N THR A 607 24.49 19.04 23.78
CA THR A 607 23.14 19.54 23.44
C THR A 607 22.48 18.62 22.42
N THR A 608 23.21 18.11 21.42
CA THR A 608 22.66 17.17 20.44
C THR A 608 22.30 15.82 21.07
N VAL A 609 23.15 15.28 21.95
CA VAL A 609 22.86 14.04 22.70
C VAL A 609 21.66 14.23 23.63
N VAL A 610 21.62 15.33 24.37
CA VAL A 610 20.52 15.70 25.28
C VAL A 610 19.20 15.99 24.53
N LEU A 611 19.27 16.51 23.30
CA LEU A 611 18.09 16.73 22.45
C LEU A 611 17.63 15.46 21.71
N SER A 612 18.49 14.46 21.56
CA SER A 612 18.13 13.16 20.97
C SER A 612 17.45 12.20 21.97
N LEU A 613 17.68 12.43 23.27
CA LEU A 613 17.15 11.63 24.37
C LEU A 613 15.61 11.59 24.47
N PRO A 614 14.86 12.68 24.25
CA PRO A 614 13.40 12.65 24.22
C PRO A 614 12.81 11.76 23.12
N PHE A 615 13.43 11.71 21.94
CA PHE A 615 13.00 10.80 20.86
C PHE A 615 13.20 9.34 21.26
N PHE A 616 14.30 9.05 21.96
CA PHE A 616 14.55 7.73 22.54
C PHE A 616 13.46 7.35 23.57
N VAL A 617 13.02 8.29 24.42
CA VAL A 617 11.93 8.08 25.40
C VAL A 617 10.57 7.85 24.72
N VAL A 618 10.30 8.52 23.59
CA VAL A 618 9.04 8.35 22.83
C VAL A 618 8.97 6.97 22.17
N ASP A 619 10.03 6.52 21.49
CA ASP A 619 10.12 5.18 20.88
C ASP A 619 9.96 4.05 21.92
N ILE A 620 10.40 4.35 23.14
CA ILE A 620 10.37 3.48 24.31
C ILE A 620 8.98 3.38 24.96
N VAL A 621 8.29 4.51 25.11
CA VAL A 621 6.93 4.56 25.67
C VAL A 621 5.98 3.89 24.68
N TYR A 622 6.23 4.04 23.38
CA TYR A 622 5.57 3.34 22.30
C TYR A 622 5.69 1.81 22.44
N MET A 623 6.89 1.27 22.69
CA MET A 623 7.10 -0.17 22.95
C MET A 623 6.38 -0.67 24.22
N THR A 624 6.27 0.18 25.24
CA THR A 624 5.58 -0.16 26.50
C THR A 624 4.06 -0.17 26.32
N CYS A 625 3.52 0.73 25.49
CA CYS A 625 2.09 0.78 25.14
C CYS A 625 1.64 -0.41 24.29
N PHE A 626 2.54 -1.00 23.50
CA PHE A 626 2.29 -2.26 22.79
C PHE A 626 2.21 -3.49 23.71
N ALA A 627 2.63 -3.35 24.97
CA ALA A 627 2.68 -4.43 25.96
C ALA A 627 1.62 -4.32 27.06
N PHE A 628 0.87 -3.22 27.17
CA PHE A 628 0.05 -2.89 28.35
C PHE A 628 -1.42 -2.62 27.99
N GLU A 629 -2.36 -3.31 28.65
CA GLU A 629 -3.80 -3.23 28.29
C GLU A 629 -4.69 -2.53 29.33
N SER A 630 -4.45 -2.68 30.65
CA SER A 630 -5.31 -2.06 31.69
C SER A 630 -4.67 -2.16 33.09
N TRP A 631 -4.97 -1.18 33.96
CA TRP A 631 -4.58 -1.19 35.39
C TRP A 631 -5.75 -1.52 36.34
N VAL A 632 -6.95 -1.78 35.82
CA VAL A 632 -8.16 -1.90 36.65
C VAL A 632 -8.70 -3.32 36.59
N ASP A 633 -8.16 -4.19 37.44
CA ASP A 633 -8.97 -5.25 38.04
C ASP A 633 -8.42 -5.67 39.42
N LYS A 634 -9.32 -6.01 40.35
CA LYS A 634 -9.06 -6.19 41.80
C LYS A 634 -8.23 -7.43 42.18
N THR A 635 -7.49 -8.02 41.27
CA THR A 635 -6.61 -9.15 41.52
C THR A 635 -5.20 -8.77 41.07
N SER A 636 -4.27 -8.79 42.01
CA SER A 636 -2.89 -8.28 41.97
C SER A 636 -1.93 -8.91 40.93
N GLU A 637 -2.39 -9.23 39.73
CA GLU A 637 -1.56 -9.71 38.61
C GLU A 637 -1.58 -8.72 37.44
N MET A 638 -0.40 -8.21 37.08
CA MET A 638 -0.21 -7.37 35.90
C MET A 638 -0.40 -8.21 34.63
N LYS A 639 -1.36 -7.85 33.78
CA LYS A 639 -1.55 -8.47 32.46
C LYS A 639 -0.77 -7.68 31.40
N PHE A 640 0.20 -8.33 30.77
CA PHE A 640 0.92 -7.82 29.61
C PHE A 640 0.39 -8.55 28.37
N ASN A 641 0.09 -7.84 27.29
CA ASN A 641 -0.37 -8.44 26.03
C ASN A 641 0.45 -7.85 24.87
N VAL A 642 1.00 -8.71 24.00
CA VAL A 642 1.74 -8.27 22.81
C VAL A 642 0.77 -8.27 21.65
N ILE A 643 0.31 -7.06 21.26
CA ILE A 643 -0.51 -6.74 20.08
C ILE A 643 -2.01 -7.08 20.26
N SER A 644 -2.75 -6.20 20.95
CA SER A 644 -4.23 -6.16 20.88
C SER A 644 -4.70 -5.06 19.92
N GLY A 645 -5.78 -5.32 19.18
CA GLY A 645 -6.24 -4.57 18.00
C GLY A 645 -6.81 -3.17 18.24
N ASN A 646 -6.45 -2.48 19.33
CA ASN A 646 -6.97 -1.16 19.67
C ASN A 646 -5.90 -0.06 19.63
N VAL A 647 -5.20 -0.01 18.49
CA VAL A 647 -4.11 0.92 18.12
C VAL A 647 -4.43 2.40 18.40
N THR A 648 -5.72 2.77 18.46
CA THR A 648 -6.16 4.15 18.69
C THR A 648 -5.93 4.64 20.12
N ILE A 649 -6.19 3.82 21.14
CA ILE A 649 -5.95 4.22 22.54
C ILE A 649 -4.45 4.42 22.77
N GLN A 650 -3.64 3.55 22.15
CA GLN A 650 -2.18 3.59 22.20
C GLN A 650 -1.62 4.84 21.50
N LEU A 651 -2.15 5.21 20.32
CA LEU A 651 -1.79 6.46 19.63
C LEU A 651 -2.25 7.73 20.40
N CYS A 652 -3.42 7.70 21.05
CA CYS A 652 -3.88 8.83 21.86
C CYS A 652 -3.01 9.03 23.12
N MET A 653 -2.60 7.93 23.78
CA MET A 653 -1.65 8.00 24.89
C MET A 653 -0.28 8.49 24.43
N GLN A 654 0.17 8.12 23.23
CA GLN A 654 1.40 8.65 22.63
C GLN A 654 1.35 10.17 22.48
N VAL A 655 0.32 10.70 21.81
CA VAL A 655 0.20 12.15 21.59
C VAL A 655 0.14 12.90 22.92
N ILE A 656 -0.64 12.41 23.90
CA ILE A 656 -0.75 13.03 25.22
C ILE A 656 0.60 13.01 25.96
N MET A 657 1.33 11.89 25.93
CA MET A 657 2.63 11.76 26.59
C MET A 657 3.72 12.57 25.89
N GLU A 658 3.70 12.68 24.55
CA GLU A 658 4.56 13.58 23.80
C GLU A 658 4.35 15.04 24.22
N TYR A 659 3.10 15.51 24.33
CA TYR A 659 2.80 16.86 24.80
C TYR A 659 3.17 17.07 26.28
N ILE A 660 3.03 16.06 27.14
CA ILE A 660 3.45 16.14 28.55
C ILE A 660 4.96 16.17 28.67
N VAL A 661 5.70 15.35 27.90
CA VAL A 661 7.16 15.32 27.92
C VAL A 661 7.75 16.60 27.34
N VAL A 662 7.23 17.08 26.21
CA VAL A 662 7.60 18.38 25.62
C VAL A 662 7.26 19.52 26.59
N GLY A 663 6.08 19.47 27.22
CA GLY A 663 5.66 20.45 28.24
C GLY A 663 6.57 20.46 29.46
N LEU A 664 6.92 19.28 30.00
CA LEU A 664 7.89 19.13 31.11
C LEU A 664 9.28 19.60 30.70
N TYR A 665 9.70 19.41 29.45
CA TYR A 665 10.99 19.89 28.93
C TYR A 665 11.03 21.42 28.79
N LEU A 666 9.92 22.01 28.32
CA LEU A 666 9.74 23.47 28.27
C LEU A 666 9.69 24.07 29.68
N LEU A 667 9.05 23.39 30.64
CA LEU A 667 8.98 23.78 32.06
C LEU A 667 10.31 23.59 32.83
N LEU A 668 11.06 22.52 32.56
CA LEU A 668 12.37 22.23 33.17
C LEU A 668 13.52 23.04 32.57
N GLY A 669 13.24 23.89 31.57
CA GLY A 669 14.04 25.07 31.27
C GLY A 669 15.27 24.84 30.42
N LEU A 670 15.10 24.57 29.13
CA LEU A 670 16.19 24.66 28.15
C LEU A 670 15.99 25.85 27.20
N GLU A 671 16.05 27.06 27.74
CA GLU A 671 16.72 28.18 27.06
C GLU A 671 18.26 27.94 27.03
N LEU A 672 18.72 26.68 26.96
CA LEU A 672 20.11 26.28 27.21
C LEU A 672 21.15 27.05 26.39
N PRO A 673 20.95 27.32 25.09
CA PRO A 673 21.95 28.06 24.32
C PRO A 673 22.05 29.52 24.76
N SER A 674 20.92 30.18 25.02
CA SER A 674 20.85 31.59 25.38
C SER A 674 21.17 31.84 26.86
N LYS A 675 20.81 30.92 27.77
CA LYS A 675 21.21 30.94 29.18
C LYS A 675 22.65 30.50 29.40
N ALA A 676 23.17 29.51 28.68
CA ALA A 676 24.59 29.16 28.75
C ALA A 676 25.48 30.26 28.15
N ALA A 677 25.02 30.96 27.11
CA ALA A 677 25.69 32.15 26.59
C ALA A 677 25.71 33.31 27.60
N ARG A 678 24.56 33.61 28.25
CA ARG A 678 24.48 34.64 29.30
C ARG A 678 25.25 34.28 30.58
N LEU A 679 25.23 33.02 31.01
CA LEU A 679 26.04 32.57 32.16
C LEU A 679 27.53 32.61 31.84
N ARG A 680 27.93 32.38 30.59
CA ARG A 680 29.34 32.48 30.17
C ARG A 680 29.82 33.93 30.17
N GLU A 681 28.98 34.88 29.74
CA GLU A 681 29.24 36.32 29.95
C GLU A 681 29.38 36.65 31.45
N GLN A 682 28.51 36.11 32.30
CA GLN A 682 28.58 36.33 33.75
C GLN A 682 29.78 35.65 34.44
N ILE A 683 30.25 34.51 33.92
CA ILE A 683 31.43 33.78 34.43
C ILE A 683 32.74 34.38 33.90
N GLU A 684 32.76 34.95 32.68
CA GLU A 684 33.93 35.69 32.18
C GLU A 684 34.14 37.02 32.95
N GLU A 685 33.08 37.63 33.48
CA GLU A 685 33.18 38.77 34.41
C GLU A 685 33.61 38.38 35.85
N VAL A 686 33.48 37.11 36.25
CA VAL A 686 33.86 36.62 37.58
C VAL A 686 34.91 35.51 37.46
N LYS A 687 36.13 35.90 37.10
CA LYS A 687 37.32 35.11 37.45
C LYS A 687 37.50 35.14 38.97
N ASP A 688 36.90 34.18 39.67
CA ASP A 688 37.37 33.56 40.94
C ASP A 688 36.21 32.94 41.75
N MET A 689 35.48 31.96 41.18
CA MET A 689 34.64 31.08 42.00
C MET A 689 35.41 29.82 42.41
N SER A 690 35.51 29.56 43.72
CA SER A 690 36.21 28.38 44.24
C SER A 690 35.34 27.12 44.16
N ALA A 691 35.97 25.94 44.12
CA ALA A 691 35.29 24.64 43.96
C ALA A 691 34.26 24.34 45.06
N GLU A 692 34.38 24.94 46.24
CA GLU A 692 33.43 24.82 47.35
C GLU A 692 32.10 25.53 47.07
N GLN A 693 32.11 26.65 46.34
CA GLN A 693 30.89 27.40 45.99
C GLN A 693 30.06 26.69 44.91
N ILE A 694 30.69 25.87 44.06
CA ILE A 694 30.00 25.08 43.05
C ILE A 694 29.18 23.94 43.71
N GLN A 695 29.66 23.37 44.82
CA GLN A 695 28.99 22.27 45.52
C GLN A 695 27.69 22.69 46.23
N GLU A 696 27.49 23.98 46.47
CA GLU A 696 26.27 24.52 47.09
C GLU A 696 25.11 24.69 46.10
N THR A 697 25.35 24.58 44.80
CA THR A 697 24.30 24.73 43.79
C THR A 697 23.27 23.59 43.86
N ILE A 698 22.01 23.95 43.63
CA ILE A 698 20.87 23.01 43.63
C ILE A 698 21.10 21.83 42.69
N LEU A 699 21.74 22.07 41.54
CA LEU A 699 22.11 21.03 40.57
C LEU A 699 23.13 20.03 41.12
N TRP A 700 24.11 20.48 41.92
CA TRP A 700 25.11 19.58 42.51
C TRP A 700 24.50 18.71 43.60
N LYS A 701 23.63 19.28 44.45
CA LYS A 701 22.88 18.53 45.48
C LYS A 701 21.93 17.50 44.85
N LEU A 702 21.31 17.83 43.72
CA LEU A 702 20.47 16.91 42.95
C LEU A 702 21.31 15.79 42.30
N HIS A 703 22.47 16.11 41.73
CA HIS A 703 23.42 15.13 41.20
C HIS A 703 23.89 14.15 42.29
N GLU A 704 24.18 14.64 43.50
CA GLU A 704 24.61 13.80 44.62
C GLU A 704 23.49 12.86 45.10
N ALA A 705 22.26 13.37 45.25
CA ALA A 705 21.11 12.57 45.68
C ALA A 705 20.78 11.47 44.66
N ILE A 706 20.72 11.81 43.37
CA ILE A 706 20.44 10.86 42.29
C ILE A 706 21.59 9.85 42.18
N SER A 707 22.86 10.28 42.29
CA SER A 707 24.01 9.37 42.23
C SER A 707 24.06 8.37 43.39
N ARG A 708 23.61 8.73 44.60
CA ARG A 708 23.49 7.79 45.72
C ARG A 708 22.42 6.73 45.49
N VAL A 709 21.27 7.11 44.94
CA VAL A 709 20.18 6.19 44.58
C VAL A 709 20.60 5.24 43.46
N VAL A 710 21.26 5.76 42.43
CA VAL A 710 21.79 4.98 41.31
C VAL A 710 22.89 4.02 41.77
N ALA A 711 23.81 4.47 42.61
CA ALA A 711 24.84 3.60 43.19
C ALA A 711 24.22 2.46 44.03
N ALA A 712 23.16 2.72 44.79
CA ALA A 712 22.47 1.72 45.60
C ALA A 712 21.73 0.67 44.75
N LEU A 713 21.15 1.07 43.61
CA LEU A 713 20.40 0.18 42.71
C LEU A 713 21.29 -0.58 41.73
N ILE A 714 22.38 0.05 41.26
CA ILE A 714 23.24 -0.50 40.19
C ILE A 714 24.40 -1.32 40.73
N MET A 715 24.97 -0.98 41.90
CA MET A 715 26.06 -1.80 42.46
C MET A 715 25.70 -3.28 42.68
N PRO A 716 24.48 -3.63 43.15
CA PRO A 716 24.06 -5.03 43.21
C PRO A 716 24.02 -5.70 41.84
N ALA A 717 23.50 -5.02 40.82
CA ALA A 717 23.39 -5.54 39.44
C ALA A 717 24.77 -5.68 38.76
N LEU A 718 25.69 -4.73 38.98
CA LEU A 718 27.07 -4.83 38.50
C LEU A 718 27.87 -5.91 39.23
N LYS A 719 27.68 -6.08 40.54
CA LYS A 719 28.28 -7.18 41.31
C LYS A 719 27.76 -8.53 40.85
N PHE A 720 26.47 -8.63 40.56
CA PHE A 720 25.86 -9.84 40.00
C PHE A 720 26.37 -10.13 38.59
N SER A 721 26.46 -9.12 37.72
CA SER A 721 26.99 -9.26 36.36
C SER A 721 28.47 -9.65 36.36
N HIS A 722 29.28 -9.05 37.23
CA HIS A 722 30.69 -9.40 37.43
C HIS A 722 30.85 -10.82 37.99
N TRP A 723 29.99 -11.24 38.93
CA TRP A 723 29.95 -12.62 39.44
C TRP A 723 29.58 -13.62 38.33
N MET A 724 28.57 -13.30 37.51
CA MET A 724 28.11 -14.14 36.41
C MET A 724 29.17 -14.29 35.30
N LEU A 725 29.78 -13.18 34.88
CA LEU A 725 30.94 -13.17 33.97
C LEU A 725 32.12 -13.94 34.53
N GLY A 726 32.42 -13.79 35.83
CA GLY A 726 33.46 -14.56 36.52
C GLY A 726 33.16 -16.06 36.63
N LYS A 727 31.90 -16.47 36.54
CA LYS A 727 31.46 -17.88 36.50
C LYS A 727 31.60 -18.46 35.09
N ILE A 728 31.21 -17.69 34.07
CA ILE A 728 31.31 -18.05 32.64
C ILE A 728 32.78 -18.14 32.18
N LEU A 729 33.62 -17.22 32.62
CA LEU A 729 35.06 -17.23 32.30
C LEU A 729 35.82 -18.36 33.02
N ARG A 730 35.34 -18.81 34.19
CA ARG A 730 35.91 -19.98 34.88
C ARG A 730 35.42 -21.31 34.31
N SER A 731 34.19 -21.38 33.81
CA SER A 731 33.69 -22.58 33.11
C SER A 731 34.37 -22.80 31.75
N GLY A 732 34.93 -21.75 31.13
CA GLY A 732 35.69 -21.84 29.88
C GLY A 732 37.15 -22.27 30.02
N GLN A 733 37.67 -22.45 31.24
CA GLN A 733 39.04 -22.98 31.50
C GLN A 733 39.05 -24.46 31.91
N GLN A 734 37.90 -25.14 31.90
CA GLN A 734 37.79 -26.58 32.18
C GLN A 734 37.18 -27.41 31.03
N THR A 735 37.31 -26.92 29.79
CA THR A 735 37.08 -27.72 28.57
C THR A 735 38.29 -27.65 27.67
#